data_AF-A0A4U8S5F7-F1
#
_entry.id   AF-A0A4U8S5F7-F1
#
_cell.length_a   1.000
_cell.length_b   1.000
_cell.length_c   1.000
_cell.angle_alpha   90.00
_cell.angle_beta   90.00
_cell.angle_gamma   90.00
#
_symmetry.space_group_name_H-M   'P 1'
#
loop_
_entity.id
_entity.type
_entity.pdbx_description
1 polymer ?
#
loop_
_entity_poly.entity_id
_entity_poly.type
_entity_poly.pdbx_seq_one_letter_code
_entity_poly.pdbx_strand_id
1 'polypeptide(L)'
;MRFIIVFVLCLSYAFASGFKINEQSLNSTALNSAYIAGAHGADSVYYNPANMGFSHPLSDNEKSDLEITLTGIFIPGFNFTTDTDTKSIGEGSINWGLSTTTTMGISDTMADLAKNVLGVDLTAPIELPSSEPNQHGTWGYNERGALVEGSADPTFFPVPKIFYKSSTKKTKYGNLNWGVSFTAPSGLAMNWNGEGGAFLRNVMIAMVELSPSFSWNYNERIAIGVSPRFLYGMGNFKNTVFVPLGTPDKPGKVTTNIKDFDEIPDSMIPEAMAQLIYAVNTTNGLAGVGGLFVGGGGHYNNELRYKMPTLFSPEAWFGMPDPSVFDPYVDKDKQTIDVAGYNAKVKEINATIKNNWETYKSNKDSGAMTWGQESNGYNANGLNKGIDHINSCILTSNVNFFQAGCKDLPKDVFKGEKGYINCYTGTHYDFNGNLQTSYPGVCTDPSPTEKDEDGAPRGYLTLMDAKQVAEAFGMGDMEIYTDLVGATKVDQKSNGGDFAFGYKVAMSVRPFESKKTTLSIVYTSPVKFDLKGSLDATTYIGGSMGDVNMKADLTLSATLPSQLQLAIMHSFGKLNVEFVYEEIYWSKGDKFAFNFSNPQFTPLSGMVMQFTPDQLAGMMDLADYGAVAMGDGWKDTIALRLGLTYLTEKNTLLMLSAALDQAPVPQDKLGIPDSNAYMFGIGAKKMFTKWNAGIAYSLSLKDGRKSIYQTGGFGQLHLLSASLGRQF
;
A
#
# COMPACT_ATOMS: atom_id res chain seq x y z
N MET A 1 -3.89 18.58 -57.80
CA MET A 1 -3.53 19.54 -56.72
C MET A 1 -4.63 19.74 -55.68
N ARG A 2 -5.88 20.11 -56.03
CA ARG A 2 -6.95 20.36 -55.03
C ARG A 2 -7.26 19.19 -54.06
N PHE A 3 -7.13 17.93 -54.51
CA PHE A 3 -7.30 16.75 -53.63
C PHE A 3 -6.22 16.57 -52.55
N ILE A 4 -5.01 17.12 -52.74
CA ILE A 4 -3.91 16.97 -51.77
C ILE A 4 -4.11 17.91 -50.57
N ILE A 5 -4.71 19.09 -50.80
CA ILE A 5 -4.93 20.11 -49.77
C ILE A 5 -6.00 19.66 -48.75
N VAL A 6 -7.01 18.88 -49.18
CA VAL A 6 -8.01 18.29 -48.27
C VAL A 6 -7.39 17.19 -47.38
N PHE A 7 -6.44 16.40 -47.90
CA PHE A 7 -5.75 15.37 -47.12
C PHE A 7 -4.80 15.96 -46.06
N VAL A 8 -4.22 17.15 -46.32
CA VAL A 8 -3.34 17.85 -45.38
C VAL A 8 -4.12 18.58 -44.28
N LEU A 9 -5.35 19.02 -44.53
CA LEU A 9 -6.17 19.76 -43.56
C LEU A 9 -6.92 18.90 -42.53
N CYS A 10 -6.93 17.57 -42.67
CA CYS A 10 -7.49 16.65 -41.66
C CYS A 10 -6.46 16.13 -40.63
N LEU A 11 -5.19 16.58 -40.70
CA LEU A 11 -4.10 16.07 -39.86
C LEU A 11 -3.98 16.70 -38.45
N SER A 12 -4.86 17.63 -38.08
CA SER A 12 -4.70 18.46 -36.87
C SER A 12 -5.38 17.93 -35.59
N TYR A 13 -6.29 16.96 -35.69
CA TYR A 13 -6.98 16.38 -34.53
C TYR A 13 -7.18 14.85 -34.66
N ALA A 14 -6.15 14.09 -34.29
CA ALA A 14 -6.19 12.64 -34.16
C ALA A 14 -5.12 12.15 -33.16
N PHE A 15 -5.47 11.28 -32.21
CA PHE A 15 -4.60 10.66 -31.19
C PHE A 15 -4.91 9.17 -31.07
N ALA A 16 -4.03 8.15 -30.79
CA ALA A 16 -4.18 6.64 -31.02
C ALA A 16 -4.25 5.55 -29.89
N SER A 17 -4.94 4.41 -30.17
CA SER A 17 -5.41 3.33 -29.24
C SER A 17 -4.40 2.22 -28.90
N GLY A 18 -4.40 1.76 -27.64
CA GLY A 18 -3.30 0.96 -27.09
C GLY A 18 -3.53 -0.44 -26.54
N PHE A 19 -4.76 -0.91 -26.32
CA PHE A 19 -4.95 -2.20 -25.60
C PHE A 19 -5.13 -3.45 -26.51
N LYS A 20 -5.32 -3.29 -27.81
CA LYS A 20 -5.67 -4.38 -28.74
C LYS A 20 -4.68 -4.47 -29.90
N ILE A 21 -4.22 -5.68 -30.21
CA ILE A 21 -3.43 -5.97 -31.41
C ILE A 21 -4.40 -6.41 -32.51
N ASN A 22 -4.59 -5.58 -33.53
CA ASN A 22 -5.49 -5.90 -34.65
C ASN A 22 -4.83 -6.87 -35.64
N GLU A 23 -3.50 -6.91 -35.67
CA GLU A 23 -2.63 -7.65 -36.58
C GLU A 23 -2.51 -9.13 -36.19
N GLN A 24 -3.59 -9.87 -36.36
CA GLN A 24 -3.69 -11.30 -36.04
C GLN A 24 -3.22 -12.25 -37.17
N SER A 25 -2.91 -11.78 -38.38
CA SER A 25 -2.38 -12.63 -39.46
C SER A 25 -1.21 -11.96 -40.17
N LEU A 26 -0.45 -12.73 -40.96
CA LEU A 26 0.63 -12.20 -41.80
C LEU A 26 0.17 -11.03 -42.67
N ASN A 27 -0.97 -11.19 -43.34
CA ASN A 27 -1.51 -10.19 -44.25
C ASN A 27 -1.86 -8.91 -43.49
N SER A 28 -2.48 -9.06 -42.33
CA SER A 28 -2.82 -7.94 -41.47
C SER A 28 -1.60 -7.23 -40.89
N THR A 29 -0.56 -7.96 -40.45
CA THR A 29 0.72 -7.35 -40.04
C THR A 29 1.34 -6.54 -41.17
N ALA A 30 1.35 -7.05 -42.42
CA ALA A 30 1.89 -6.30 -43.55
C ALA A 30 1.02 -5.09 -43.95
N LEU A 31 -0.28 -5.15 -43.65
CA LEU A 31 -1.28 -4.16 -44.06
C LEU A 31 -1.74 -3.24 -42.92
N ASN A 32 -1.19 -3.36 -41.70
CA ASN A 32 -1.66 -2.72 -40.47
C ASN A 32 -3.18 -2.81 -40.30
N SER A 33 -3.76 -3.98 -40.56
CA SER A 33 -5.22 -4.21 -40.57
C SER A 33 -6.04 -3.43 -41.62
N ALA A 34 -5.40 -2.87 -42.67
CA ALA A 34 -6.07 -2.48 -43.93
C ALA A 34 -6.44 -3.73 -44.76
N TYR A 35 -7.20 -4.66 -44.16
CA TYR A 35 -7.46 -5.99 -44.67
C TYR A 35 -8.83 -6.52 -44.21
N ILE A 36 -9.89 -5.86 -44.66
CA ILE A 36 -11.29 -6.17 -44.35
C ILE A 36 -12.07 -6.53 -45.63
N ALA A 37 -12.01 -5.68 -46.65
CA ALA A 37 -12.62 -5.92 -47.96
C ALA A 37 -11.78 -6.87 -48.83
N GLY A 38 -10.45 -6.85 -48.70
CA GLY A 38 -9.52 -7.78 -49.38
C GLY A 38 -9.24 -9.08 -48.62
N ALA A 39 -9.87 -9.29 -47.46
CA ALA A 39 -9.69 -10.47 -46.62
C ALA A 39 -10.29 -11.72 -47.28
N HIS A 40 -9.49 -12.50 -48.01
CA HIS A 40 -9.94 -13.70 -48.73
C HIS A 40 -9.20 -14.99 -48.33
N GLY A 41 -8.07 -14.91 -47.62
CA GLY A 41 -7.28 -16.08 -47.20
C GLY A 41 -7.97 -16.95 -46.15
N ALA A 42 -7.23 -17.88 -45.53
CA ALA A 42 -7.73 -18.60 -44.36
C ALA A 42 -8.10 -17.62 -43.23
N ASP A 43 -7.33 -16.55 -43.07
CA ASP A 43 -7.52 -15.48 -42.11
C ASP A 43 -8.78 -14.62 -42.31
N SER A 44 -9.46 -14.73 -43.46
CA SER A 44 -10.80 -14.14 -43.67
C SER A 44 -11.81 -14.59 -42.61
N VAL A 45 -11.64 -15.78 -42.04
CA VAL A 45 -12.48 -16.31 -40.95
C VAL A 45 -12.49 -15.40 -39.72
N TYR A 46 -11.43 -14.63 -39.49
CA TYR A 46 -11.30 -13.68 -38.38
C TYR A 46 -11.68 -12.26 -38.80
N TYR A 47 -11.09 -11.73 -39.88
CA TYR A 47 -11.30 -10.32 -40.26
C TYR A 47 -12.71 -10.06 -40.82
N ASN A 48 -13.10 -10.84 -41.82
CA ASN A 48 -14.36 -10.66 -42.53
C ASN A 48 -14.93 -12.01 -42.98
N PRO A 49 -15.71 -12.69 -42.11
CA PRO A 49 -16.31 -13.98 -42.42
C PRO A 49 -17.15 -13.98 -43.72
N ALA A 50 -17.77 -12.85 -44.10
CA ALA A 50 -18.55 -12.76 -45.34
C ALA A 50 -17.70 -13.07 -46.58
N ASN A 51 -16.41 -12.70 -46.57
CA ASN A 51 -15.54 -12.89 -47.72
C ASN A 51 -15.06 -14.34 -47.94
N MET A 52 -15.27 -15.27 -46.99
CA MET A 52 -14.82 -16.67 -47.10
C MET A 52 -15.27 -17.37 -48.39
N GLY A 53 -16.48 -17.04 -48.88
CA GLY A 53 -17.07 -17.62 -50.09
C GLY A 53 -16.82 -16.84 -51.38
N PHE A 54 -16.07 -15.74 -51.35
CA PHE A 54 -15.74 -14.97 -52.56
C PHE A 54 -14.52 -15.55 -53.28
N SER A 55 -14.68 -15.82 -54.57
CA SER A 55 -13.57 -16.18 -55.46
C SER A 55 -12.53 -15.05 -55.52
N HIS A 56 -11.26 -15.40 -55.33
CA HIS A 56 -10.13 -14.46 -55.37
C HIS A 56 -8.81 -15.21 -55.64
N PRO A 57 -7.78 -14.64 -56.31
CA PRO A 57 -6.49 -15.31 -56.53
C PRO A 57 -5.70 -15.76 -55.28
N LEU A 58 -6.15 -15.36 -54.08
CA LEU A 58 -5.59 -15.78 -52.78
C LEU A 58 -6.44 -16.86 -52.08
N SER A 59 -7.53 -17.31 -52.71
CA SER A 59 -8.53 -18.23 -52.14
C SER A 59 -9.00 -19.21 -53.22
N ASP A 60 -8.63 -20.48 -53.08
CA ASP A 60 -9.22 -21.52 -53.92
C ASP A 60 -10.49 -22.03 -53.25
N ASN A 61 -11.64 -21.59 -53.76
CA ASN A 61 -12.94 -21.94 -53.21
C ASN A 61 -13.25 -23.44 -53.28
N GLU A 62 -12.51 -24.25 -54.04
CA GLU A 62 -12.69 -25.71 -54.12
C GLU A 62 -11.85 -26.48 -53.09
N LYS A 63 -10.88 -25.81 -52.44
CA LYS A 63 -9.99 -26.36 -51.42
C LYS A 63 -10.29 -25.81 -50.02
N SER A 64 -9.81 -26.50 -48.99
CA SER A 64 -9.79 -25.94 -47.63
C SER A 64 -8.43 -25.29 -47.37
N ASP A 65 -8.40 -24.11 -46.74
CA ASP A 65 -7.17 -23.40 -46.41
C ASP A 65 -6.90 -23.45 -44.90
N LEU A 66 -5.69 -23.83 -44.51
CA LEU A 66 -5.14 -23.64 -43.16
C LEU A 66 -4.01 -22.62 -43.24
N GLU A 67 -3.93 -21.68 -42.30
CA GLU A 67 -2.77 -20.79 -42.11
C GLU A 67 -2.37 -20.77 -40.63
N ILE A 68 -1.09 -21.00 -40.36
CA ILE A 68 -0.48 -20.83 -39.04
C ILE A 68 0.47 -19.64 -39.13
N THR A 69 0.23 -18.62 -38.31
CA THR A 69 1.07 -17.42 -38.17
C THR A 69 1.74 -17.41 -36.80
N LEU A 70 3.04 -17.11 -36.77
CA LEU A 70 3.76 -16.76 -35.54
C LEU A 70 4.11 -15.28 -35.62
N THR A 71 3.62 -14.48 -34.66
CA THR A 71 3.98 -13.06 -34.53
C THR A 71 4.88 -12.88 -33.32
N GLY A 72 6.10 -12.40 -33.53
CA GLY A 72 6.93 -11.82 -32.48
C GLY A 72 6.54 -10.36 -32.26
N ILE A 73 6.03 -10.05 -31.07
CA ILE A 73 5.80 -8.68 -30.60
C ILE A 73 7.11 -8.22 -29.95
N PHE A 74 7.69 -7.11 -30.43
CA PHE A 74 8.88 -6.50 -29.84
C PHE A 74 8.63 -5.03 -29.50
N ILE A 75 8.84 -4.68 -28.23
CA ILE A 75 8.80 -3.31 -27.71
C ILE A 75 10.23 -2.99 -27.23
N PRO A 76 10.92 -1.98 -27.79
CA PRO A 76 12.23 -1.57 -27.29
C PRO A 76 12.09 -0.96 -25.91
N GLY A 77 13.10 -1.14 -25.05
CA GLY A 77 13.13 -0.46 -23.76
C GLY A 77 13.27 1.06 -23.93
N PHE A 78 12.66 1.82 -23.03
CA PHE A 78 12.66 3.28 -23.05
C PHE A 78 12.65 3.86 -21.64
N ASN A 79 13.19 5.08 -21.51
CA ASN A 79 13.10 5.88 -20.29
C ASN A 79 12.00 6.94 -20.45
N PHE A 80 11.36 7.29 -19.34
CA PHE A 80 10.33 8.32 -19.27
C PHE A 80 10.41 9.05 -17.93
N THR A 81 9.76 10.21 -17.85
CA THR A 81 9.51 10.91 -16.59
C THR A 81 8.00 11.07 -16.38
N THR A 82 7.58 11.05 -15.13
CA THR A 82 6.22 11.43 -14.70
C THR A 82 6.32 12.78 -14.01
N ASP A 83 5.67 13.79 -14.58
CA ASP A 83 5.58 15.14 -14.02
C ASP A 83 4.45 15.20 -12.97
N THR A 84 4.81 15.45 -11.71
CA THR A 84 3.86 15.74 -10.64
C THR A 84 3.89 17.19 -10.14
N ASP A 85 4.79 18.05 -10.66
CA ASP A 85 4.89 19.48 -10.27
C ASP A 85 3.61 20.27 -10.59
N THR A 86 2.85 19.79 -11.58
CA THR A 86 1.59 20.38 -12.03
C THR A 86 0.34 19.74 -11.42
N LYS A 87 0.50 18.84 -10.44
CA LYS A 87 -0.54 17.93 -9.96
C LYS A 87 -0.77 17.95 -8.47
N SER A 88 -1.94 17.47 -8.06
CA SER A 88 -2.32 17.29 -6.65
C SER A 88 -2.10 15.85 -6.18
N ILE A 89 -2.01 15.67 -4.86
CA ILE A 89 -2.08 14.34 -4.23
C ILE A 89 -3.34 13.60 -4.67
N GLY A 90 -3.20 12.31 -5.01
CA GLY A 90 -4.27 11.49 -5.58
C GLY A 90 -4.43 11.58 -7.10
N GLU A 91 -3.76 12.52 -7.78
CA GLU A 91 -3.69 12.55 -9.25
C GLU A 91 -2.64 11.57 -9.81
N GLY A 92 -2.59 10.37 -9.23
CA GLY A 92 -1.76 9.25 -9.63
C GLY A 92 -1.04 8.54 -8.46
N SER A 93 -0.63 7.30 -8.72
CA SER A 93 0.18 6.44 -7.85
C SER A 93 1.67 6.82 -7.88
N ILE A 94 2.01 7.98 -7.33
CA ILE A 94 3.38 8.46 -7.10
C ILE A 94 3.61 8.69 -5.60
N ASN A 95 4.85 8.59 -5.13
CA ASN A 95 5.18 8.66 -3.70
C ASN A 95 5.24 10.11 -3.18
N TRP A 96 4.09 10.66 -2.82
CA TRP A 96 3.99 11.96 -2.13
C TRP A 96 4.55 11.93 -0.68
N GLY A 97 4.94 10.75 -0.18
CA GLY A 97 5.22 10.48 1.23
C GLY A 97 3.95 10.48 2.08
N LEU A 98 4.08 9.98 3.32
CA LEU A 98 3.02 10.03 4.32
C LEU A 98 3.61 10.56 5.64
N SER A 99 2.96 11.57 6.19
CA SER A 99 3.17 12.03 7.57
C SER A 99 2.04 11.50 8.44
N THR A 100 2.38 10.99 9.62
CA THR A 100 1.42 10.63 10.67
C THR A 100 1.63 11.53 11.88
N THR A 101 0.56 12.16 12.34
CA THR A 101 0.58 13.10 13.48
C THR A 101 -0.39 12.57 14.54
N THR A 102 0.15 12.01 15.62
CA THR A 102 -0.63 11.39 16.70
C THR A 102 -0.75 12.36 17.86
N THR A 103 -1.98 12.65 18.32
CA THR A 103 -2.25 13.56 19.44
C THR A 103 -3.04 12.82 20.51
N MET A 104 -2.54 12.83 21.74
CA MET A 104 -3.25 12.29 22.90
C MET A 104 -4.32 13.29 23.36
N GLY A 105 -5.58 12.87 23.51
CA GLY A 105 -6.71 13.69 23.95
C GLY A 105 -6.69 14.05 25.44
N ILE A 106 -5.59 14.64 25.91
CA ILE A 106 -5.38 14.99 27.31
C ILE A 106 -6.17 16.25 27.66
N SER A 107 -6.88 16.21 28.80
CA SER A 107 -7.55 17.41 29.33
C SER A 107 -6.53 18.49 29.67
N ASP A 108 -6.85 19.76 29.36
CA ASP A 108 -5.98 20.92 29.60
C ASP A 108 -5.39 20.93 31.03
N THR A 109 -6.19 20.58 32.03
CA THR A 109 -5.79 20.51 33.44
C THR A 109 -4.66 19.50 33.70
N MET A 110 -4.66 18.34 33.03
CA MET A 110 -3.62 17.31 33.18
C MET A 110 -2.39 17.62 32.31
N ALA A 111 -2.59 18.23 31.15
CA ALA A 111 -1.52 18.78 30.33
C ALA A 111 -0.73 19.87 31.09
N ASP A 112 -1.43 20.85 31.68
CA ASP A 112 -0.84 21.89 32.52
C ASP A 112 -0.13 21.29 33.75
N LEU A 113 -0.66 20.23 34.35
CA LEU A 113 -0.03 19.55 35.48
C LEU A 113 1.33 18.95 35.07
N ALA A 114 1.37 18.16 34.00
CA ALA A 114 2.60 17.55 33.51
C ALA A 114 3.63 18.61 33.10
N LYS A 115 3.20 19.67 32.40
CA LYS A 115 4.06 20.73 31.90
C LYS A 115 4.66 21.58 33.01
N ASN A 116 3.83 22.03 33.96
CA ASN A 116 4.27 22.95 35.02
C ASN A 116 4.93 22.27 36.23
N VAL A 117 4.62 20.99 36.49
CA VAL A 117 5.16 20.25 37.65
C VAL A 117 6.31 19.30 37.25
N LEU A 118 6.26 18.70 36.06
CA LEU A 118 7.25 17.71 35.61
C LEU A 118 8.14 18.22 34.47
N GLY A 119 7.82 19.37 33.87
CA GLY A 119 8.53 19.91 32.71
C GLY A 119 8.17 19.20 31.39
N VAL A 120 7.10 18.39 31.40
CA VAL A 120 6.74 17.46 30.34
C VAL A 120 5.56 18.00 29.54
N ASP A 121 5.77 18.36 28.27
CA ASP A 121 4.68 18.85 27.41
C ASP A 121 3.96 17.69 26.71
N LEU A 122 2.91 17.17 27.36
CA LEU A 122 2.09 16.10 26.80
C LEU A 122 1.14 16.58 25.68
N THR A 123 1.05 17.89 25.40
CA THR A 123 0.19 18.43 24.32
C THR A 123 0.90 18.49 22.97
N ALA A 124 2.22 18.29 22.96
CA ALA A 124 2.99 18.20 21.73
C ALA A 124 2.55 16.96 20.91
N PRO A 125 2.16 17.13 19.64
CA PRO A 125 1.81 15.99 18.80
C PRO A 125 3.05 15.14 18.48
N ILE A 126 2.86 13.82 18.41
CA ILE A 126 3.88 12.88 17.95
C ILE A 126 3.89 12.90 16.43
N GLU A 127 4.95 13.45 15.83
CA GLU A 127 5.15 13.37 14.39
C GLU A 127 6.02 12.16 14.06
N LEU A 128 5.45 11.18 13.35
CA LEU A 128 6.18 10.03 12.83
C LEU A 128 6.01 9.95 11.31
N PRO A 129 7.08 10.09 10.51
CA PRO A 129 7.02 9.91 9.07
C PRO A 129 6.85 8.42 8.70
N SER A 130 6.38 8.17 7.48
CA SER A 130 6.35 6.83 6.89
C SER A 130 7.74 6.17 6.85
N SER A 131 7.76 4.84 6.79
CA SER A 131 8.98 4.03 6.65
C SER A 131 9.67 4.14 5.28
N GLU A 132 9.09 4.91 4.35
CA GLU A 132 9.62 5.25 3.04
C GLU A 132 9.74 6.79 2.91
N PRO A 133 10.83 7.33 2.33
CA PRO A 133 10.92 8.73 1.96
C PRO A 133 10.03 9.04 0.74
N ASN A 134 9.65 10.29 0.57
CA ASN A 134 8.87 10.77 -0.59
C ASN A 134 9.72 10.90 -1.87
N GLN A 135 9.09 11.30 -2.97
CA GLN A 135 9.68 11.55 -4.30
C GLN A 135 10.88 12.52 -4.34
N HIS A 136 11.13 13.31 -3.28
CA HIS A 136 12.30 14.19 -3.14
C HIS A 136 13.44 13.56 -2.30
N GLY A 137 13.27 12.33 -1.83
CA GLY A 137 14.19 11.66 -0.90
C GLY A 137 14.12 12.20 0.53
N THR A 138 13.07 12.96 0.89
CA THR A 138 12.86 13.47 2.26
C THR A 138 11.79 12.65 2.99
N TRP A 139 11.84 12.65 4.32
CA TRP A 139 10.87 11.92 5.15
C TRP A 139 9.58 12.73 5.34
N GLY A 140 8.43 12.04 5.36
CA GLY A 140 7.12 12.66 5.50
C GLY A 140 6.51 13.16 4.18
N TYR A 141 5.30 13.73 4.27
CA TYR A 141 4.57 14.30 3.14
C TYR A 141 5.25 15.56 2.57
N ASN A 142 5.19 15.73 1.25
CA ASN A 142 5.59 16.96 0.57
C ASN A 142 4.49 17.42 -0.39
N GLU A 143 4.06 18.67 -0.26
CA GLU A 143 3.06 19.33 -1.13
C GLU A 143 3.57 19.59 -2.55
N ARG A 144 4.88 19.57 -2.77
CA ARG A 144 5.50 19.84 -4.08
C ARG A 144 5.70 18.55 -4.85
N GLY A 145 5.29 18.60 -6.11
CA GLY A 145 5.62 17.58 -7.09
C GLY A 145 7.12 17.43 -7.35
N ALA A 146 7.45 16.50 -8.23
CA ALA A 146 8.77 16.29 -8.79
C ALA A 146 8.64 15.70 -10.21
N LEU A 147 9.74 15.72 -10.97
CA LEU A 147 9.90 14.87 -12.14
C LEU A 147 10.41 13.50 -11.69
N VAL A 148 9.53 12.51 -11.65
CA VAL A 148 9.84 11.16 -11.18
C VAL A 148 10.28 10.28 -12.35
N GLU A 149 11.50 9.76 -12.30
CA GLU A 149 12.05 8.92 -13.37
C GLU A 149 11.45 7.49 -13.37
N GLY A 150 11.34 6.93 -14.56
CA GLY A 150 11.01 5.52 -14.78
C GLY A 150 11.57 4.98 -16.10
N SER A 151 11.58 3.66 -16.23
CA SER A 151 11.95 3.00 -17.47
C SER A 151 11.14 1.72 -17.69
N ALA A 152 11.13 1.23 -18.92
CA ALA A 152 10.54 -0.05 -19.30
C ALA A 152 11.59 -0.92 -19.97
N ASP A 153 11.64 -2.20 -19.59
CA ASP A 153 12.55 -3.17 -20.18
C ASP A 153 12.10 -3.61 -21.59
N PRO A 154 13.04 -3.92 -22.49
CA PRO A 154 12.70 -4.44 -23.81
C PRO A 154 11.93 -5.76 -23.69
N THR A 155 10.76 -5.80 -24.31
CA THR A 155 9.83 -6.93 -24.21
C THR A 155 9.74 -7.66 -25.54
N PHE A 156 9.85 -9.00 -25.51
CA PHE A 156 9.59 -9.87 -26.65
C PHE A 156 8.59 -10.96 -26.29
N PHE A 157 7.47 -11.06 -27.03
CA PHE A 157 6.46 -12.10 -26.83
C PHE A 157 6.06 -12.79 -28.15
N PRO A 158 6.26 -14.11 -28.29
CA PRO A 158 5.84 -14.88 -29.46
C PRO A 158 4.39 -15.36 -29.34
N VAL A 159 3.56 -15.04 -30.34
CA VAL A 159 2.13 -15.36 -30.39
C VAL A 159 1.82 -16.30 -31.55
N PRO A 160 1.47 -17.58 -31.31
CA PRO A 160 0.94 -18.47 -32.34
C PRO A 160 -0.53 -18.17 -32.62
N LYS A 161 -0.91 -18.16 -33.90
CA LYS A 161 -2.25 -17.83 -34.39
C LYS A 161 -2.61 -18.80 -35.51
N ILE A 162 -3.84 -19.33 -35.51
CA ILE A 162 -4.28 -20.40 -36.42
C ILE A 162 -5.58 -19.98 -37.08
N PHE A 163 -5.68 -20.19 -38.39
CA PHE A 163 -6.87 -19.89 -39.20
C PHE A 163 -7.18 -21.08 -40.09
N TYR A 164 -8.40 -21.60 -40.04
CA TYR A 164 -8.88 -22.65 -40.94
C TYR A 164 -10.18 -22.23 -41.61
N LYS A 165 -10.24 -22.35 -42.94
CA LYS A 165 -11.41 -22.06 -43.79
C LYS A 165 -11.74 -23.29 -44.63
N SER A 166 -13.01 -23.71 -44.62
CA SER A 166 -13.49 -24.82 -45.43
C SER A 166 -13.53 -24.49 -46.92
N SER A 167 -13.47 -25.54 -47.75
CA SER A 167 -13.94 -25.43 -49.13
C SER A 167 -15.41 -24.98 -49.21
N THR A 168 -15.78 -24.44 -50.37
CA THR A 168 -17.06 -23.78 -50.60
C THR A 168 -18.12 -24.78 -51.03
N LYS A 169 -19.13 -25.00 -50.19
CA LYS A 169 -20.26 -25.86 -50.52
C LYS A 169 -21.28 -25.07 -51.35
N LYS A 170 -21.29 -25.29 -52.66
CA LYS A 170 -22.23 -24.69 -53.61
C LYS A 170 -23.65 -25.27 -53.37
N THR A 171 -24.68 -24.41 -53.24
CA THR A 171 -26.10 -24.83 -53.13
C THR A 171 -27.00 -23.98 -54.04
N LYS A 172 -28.23 -24.43 -54.30
CA LYS A 172 -29.23 -23.69 -55.10
C LYS A 172 -29.53 -22.29 -54.55
N TYR A 173 -29.40 -22.10 -53.24
CA TYR A 173 -29.72 -20.84 -52.55
C TYR A 173 -28.47 -20.03 -52.19
N GLY A 174 -27.29 -20.40 -52.69
CA GLY A 174 -26.02 -19.73 -52.43
C GLY A 174 -24.91 -20.69 -51.98
N ASN A 175 -23.71 -20.16 -51.90
CA ASN A 175 -22.50 -20.84 -51.45
C ASN A 175 -22.39 -20.75 -49.92
N LEU A 176 -21.92 -21.81 -49.28
CA LEU A 176 -21.70 -21.89 -47.84
C LEU A 176 -20.25 -22.22 -47.52
N ASN A 177 -19.67 -21.52 -46.54
CA ASN A 177 -18.36 -21.81 -45.96
C ASN A 177 -18.47 -21.79 -44.44
N TRP A 178 -17.60 -22.57 -43.79
CA TRP A 178 -17.35 -22.47 -42.36
C TRP A 178 -15.84 -22.35 -42.11
N GLY A 179 -15.46 -21.96 -40.91
CA GLY A 179 -14.07 -21.91 -40.50
C GLY A 179 -13.92 -21.69 -39.00
N VAL A 180 -12.68 -21.58 -38.56
CA VAL A 180 -12.32 -21.29 -37.17
C VAL A 180 -10.99 -20.55 -37.10
N SER A 181 -10.90 -19.55 -36.23
CA SER A 181 -9.63 -18.95 -35.83
C SER A 181 -9.33 -19.17 -34.35
N PHE A 182 -8.06 -19.36 -34.03
CA PHE A 182 -7.49 -19.22 -32.70
C PHE A 182 -6.45 -18.09 -32.73
N THR A 183 -6.63 -17.07 -31.88
CA THR A 183 -5.83 -15.83 -31.88
C THR A 183 -5.56 -15.36 -30.46
N ALA A 184 -4.62 -14.43 -30.28
CA ALA A 184 -4.47 -13.67 -29.04
C ALA A 184 -4.66 -12.17 -29.34
N PRO A 185 -5.89 -11.65 -29.22
CA PRO A 185 -6.22 -10.26 -29.59
C PRO A 185 -5.58 -9.21 -28.67
N SER A 186 -5.18 -9.59 -27.46
CA SER A 186 -4.43 -8.75 -26.53
C SER A 186 -3.49 -9.61 -25.67
N GLY A 187 -2.38 -9.02 -25.28
CA GLY A 187 -1.34 -9.66 -24.49
C GLY A 187 -0.19 -8.70 -24.26
N LEU A 188 0.01 -8.28 -23.01
CA LEU A 188 1.11 -7.43 -22.59
C LEU A 188 1.69 -7.97 -21.28
N ALA A 189 3.00 -8.20 -21.26
CA ALA A 189 3.78 -8.49 -20.08
C ALA A 189 5.06 -7.67 -20.20
N MET A 190 5.13 -6.54 -19.49
CA MET A 190 6.25 -5.61 -19.57
C MET A 190 6.72 -5.26 -18.17
N ASN A 191 8.04 -5.25 -17.98
CA ASN A 191 8.64 -4.88 -16.71
C ASN A 191 8.92 -3.38 -16.70
N TRP A 192 8.31 -2.70 -15.73
CA TRP A 192 8.48 -1.28 -15.48
C TRP A 192 9.35 -1.09 -14.24
N ASN A 193 10.31 -0.17 -14.35
CA ASN A 193 11.37 0.10 -13.39
C ASN A 193 11.35 1.60 -13.01
N GLY A 194 12.03 1.93 -11.91
CA GLY A 194 11.94 3.26 -11.29
C GLY A 194 10.60 3.48 -10.57
N GLU A 195 10.50 4.60 -9.87
CA GLU A 195 9.31 4.92 -9.06
C GLU A 195 8.11 5.26 -9.96
N GLY A 196 8.31 6.00 -11.05
CA GLY A 196 7.26 6.29 -12.05
C GLY A 196 6.74 5.03 -12.77
N GLY A 197 7.48 3.92 -12.71
CA GLY A 197 7.08 2.61 -13.22
C GLY A 197 6.47 1.67 -12.18
N ALA A 198 6.50 2.00 -10.88
CA ALA A 198 6.17 1.08 -9.79
C ALA A 198 4.76 0.49 -9.89
N PHE A 199 3.80 1.30 -10.36
CA PHE A 199 2.40 0.92 -10.58
C PHE A 199 2.20 -0.12 -11.69
N LEU A 200 3.08 -0.18 -12.69
CA LEU A 200 2.98 -1.12 -13.80
C LEU A 200 4.01 -2.27 -13.71
N ARG A 201 4.80 -2.30 -12.63
CA ARG A 201 5.85 -3.28 -12.38
C ARG A 201 5.29 -4.71 -12.31
N ASN A 202 5.88 -5.64 -13.06
CA ASN A 202 5.47 -7.05 -13.15
C ASN A 202 3.96 -7.25 -13.45
N VAL A 203 3.40 -6.46 -14.36
CA VAL A 203 2.01 -6.64 -14.82
C VAL A 203 1.99 -7.51 -16.07
N MET A 204 1.20 -8.59 -16.03
CA MET A 204 0.94 -9.49 -17.15
C MET A 204 -0.57 -9.63 -17.34
N ILE A 205 -1.06 -9.27 -18.53
CA ILE A 205 -2.45 -9.50 -18.95
C ILE A 205 -2.39 -10.21 -20.30
N ALA A 206 -3.17 -11.28 -20.46
CA ALA A 206 -3.25 -12.04 -21.70
C ALA A 206 -4.69 -12.43 -22.03
N MET A 207 -5.02 -12.42 -23.33
CA MET A 207 -6.34 -12.78 -23.83
C MET A 207 -6.18 -13.73 -25.02
N VAL A 208 -6.88 -14.85 -25.00
CA VAL A 208 -6.99 -15.77 -26.14
C VAL A 208 -8.42 -15.82 -26.65
N GLU A 209 -8.59 -15.94 -27.96
CA GLU A 209 -9.88 -15.93 -28.64
C GLU A 209 -9.99 -17.11 -29.61
N LEU A 210 -11.04 -17.92 -29.42
CA LEU A 210 -11.51 -18.93 -30.35
C LEU A 210 -12.77 -18.40 -31.06
N SER A 211 -12.74 -18.33 -32.38
CA SER A 211 -13.84 -17.77 -33.19
C SER A 211 -14.21 -18.73 -34.32
N PRO A 212 -15.24 -19.60 -34.16
CA PRO A 212 -15.85 -20.28 -35.30
C PRO A 212 -16.57 -19.26 -36.19
N SER A 213 -16.59 -19.50 -37.50
CA SER A 213 -17.13 -18.55 -38.48
C SER A 213 -17.97 -19.27 -39.52
N PHE A 214 -19.06 -18.64 -39.93
CA PHE A 214 -19.95 -19.12 -40.99
C PHE A 214 -20.19 -18.02 -42.01
N SER A 215 -20.33 -18.41 -43.28
CA SER A 215 -20.56 -17.48 -44.38
C SER A 215 -21.55 -18.04 -45.38
N TRP A 216 -22.37 -17.13 -45.90
CA TRP A 216 -23.27 -17.37 -47.02
C TRP A 216 -23.01 -16.33 -48.12
N ASN A 217 -22.87 -16.79 -49.36
CA ASN A 217 -22.56 -15.96 -50.51
C ASN A 217 -23.53 -16.23 -51.67
N TYR A 218 -24.04 -15.17 -52.29
CA TYR A 218 -24.90 -15.26 -53.46
C TYR A 218 -24.27 -14.61 -54.69
N ASN A 219 -24.10 -15.42 -55.74
CA ASN A 219 -23.69 -15.03 -57.09
C ASN A 219 -22.39 -14.19 -57.17
N GLU A 220 -21.46 -14.34 -56.20
CA GLU A 220 -20.24 -13.54 -56.11
C GLU A 220 -20.52 -12.02 -56.11
N ARG A 221 -21.72 -11.61 -55.66
CA ARG A 221 -22.15 -10.19 -55.56
C ARG A 221 -22.47 -9.77 -54.14
N ILE A 222 -23.09 -10.62 -53.33
CA ILE A 222 -23.46 -10.33 -51.94
C ILE A 222 -22.98 -11.48 -51.07
N ALA A 223 -22.38 -11.17 -49.93
CA ALA A 223 -22.03 -12.16 -48.92
C ALA A 223 -22.34 -11.62 -47.52
N ILE A 224 -22.72 -12.53 -46.63
CA ILE A 224 -22.99 -12.27 -45.21
C ILE A 224 -22.23 -13.32 -44.41
N GLY A 225 -21.61 -12.92 -43.31
CA GLY A 225 -20.92 -13.82 -42.41
C GLY A 225 -21.19 -13.50 -40.95
N VAL A 226 -21.16 -14.53 -40.12
CA VAL A 226 -21.35 -14.44 -38.67
C VAL A 226 -20.28 -15.28 -37.97
N SER A 227 -19.79 -14.80 -36.84
CA SER A 227 -18.81 -15.51 -36.02
C SER A 227 -19.08 -15.29 -34.54
N PRO A 228 -19.48 -16.33 -33.79
CA PRO A 228 -19.37 -16.32 -32.33
C PRO A 228 -17.91 -16.20 -31.91
N ARG A 229 -17.65 -15.44 -30.84
CA ARG A 229 -16.30 -15.23 -30.28
C ARG A 229 -16.31 -15.76 -28.85
N PHE A 230 -15.43 -16.70 -28.55
CA PHE A 230 -15.20 -17.23 -27.20
C PHE A 230 -13.83 -16.74 -26.74
N LEU A 231 -13.78 -15.95 -25.67
CA LEU A 231 -12.56 -15.34 -25.17
C LEU A 231 -12.26 -15.82 -23.76
N TYR A 232 -10.99 -16.06 -23.48
CA TYR A 232 -10.50 -16.27 -22.12
C TYR A 232 -9.47 -15.19 -21.80
N GLY A 233 -9.76 -14.40 -20.77
CA GLY A 233 -8.87 -13.36 -20.24
C GLY A 233 -8.20 -13.85 -18.96
N MET A 234 -6.93 -13.51 -18.76
CA MET A 234 -6.20 -13.74 -17.51
C MET A 234 -5.29 -12.56 -17.19
N GLY A 235 -5.11 -12.29 -15.91
CA GLY A 235 -4.23 -11.23 -15.40
C GLY A 235 -3.46 -11.69 -14.16
N ASN A 236 -2.23 -11.18 -14.02
CA ASN A 236 -1.38 -11.34 -12.85
C ASN A 236 -0.61 -10.03 -12.65
N PHE A 237 -0.68 -9.49 -11.44
CA PHE A 237 -0.13 -8.19 -11.07
C PHE A 237 0.73 -8.36 -9.83
N LYS A 238 1.96 -7.86 -9.87
CA LYS A 238 2.86 -7.79 -8.70
C LYS A 238 3.57 -6.43 -8.66
N ASN A 239 2.75 -5.40 -8.49
CA ASN A 239 3.08 -3.99 -8.54
C ASN A 239 2.98 -3.31 -7.17
N THR A 240 3.49 -2.09 -7.09
CA THR A 240 3.40 -1.22 -5.92
C THR A 240 2.52 -0.03 -6.27
N VAL A 241 1.59 0.32 -5.39
CA VAL A 241 0.63 1.41 -5.57
C VAL A 241 0.83 2.41 -4.44
N PHE A 242 0.75 3.71 -4.73
CA PHE A 242 0.69 4.75 -3.71
C PHE A 242 -0.75 5.23 -3.58
N VAL A 243 -1.33 5.09 -2.39
CA VAL A 243 -2.76 5.33 -2.12
C VAL A 243 -2.90 6.53 -1.18
N PRO A 244 -3.60 7.62 -1.57
CA PRO A 244 -3.86 8.74 -0.68
C PRO A 244 -4.70 8.33 0.53
N LEU A 245 -4.30 8.78 1.73
CA LEU A 245 -5.07 8.61 2.97
C LEU A 245 -5.63 9.94 3.51
N GLY A 246 -5.12 11.08 3.05
CA GLY A 246 -5.60 12.40 3.46
C GLY A 246 -4.78 13.56 2.88
N THR A 247 -5.35 14.76 2.93
CA THR A 247 -4.71 16.02 2.51
C THR A 247 -4.48 16.94 3.71
N PRO A 248 -3.65 17.99 3.62
CA PRO A 248 -3.49 18.95 4.72
C PRO A 248 -4.81 19.60 5.17
N ASP A 249 -5.72 19.90 4.23
CA ASP A 249 -7.04 20.49 4.52
C ASP A 249 -8.05 19.48 5.07
N LYS A 250 -7.85 18.19 4.78
CA LYS A 250 -8.73 17.08 5.18
C LYS A 250 -7.89 15.83 5.46
N PRO A 251 -7.22 15.75 6.62
CA PRO A 251 -6.44 14.59 7.01
C PRO A 251 -7.33 13.36 7.18
N GLY A 252 -6.79 12.18 6.89
CA GLY A 252 -7.42 10.91 7.25
C GLY A 252 -7.34 10.74 8.75
N LYS A 253 -8.47 10.80 9.46
CA LYS A 253 -8.50 10.74 10.92
C LYS A 253 -8.81 9.32 11.39
N VAL A 254 -7.95 8.79 12.25
CA VAL A 254 -8.21 7.57 13.03
C VAL A 254 -8.31 7.97 14.50
N THR A 255 -9.42 7.65 15.15
CA THR A 255 -9.59 7.81 16.60
C THR A 255 -9.55 6.44 17.26
N THR A 256 -8.65 6.26 18.22
CA THR A 256 -8.54 5.07 19.08
C THR A 256 -8.70 5.46 20.55
N ASN A 257 -8.83 4.51 21.47
CA ASN A 257 -8.86 4.80 22.90
C ASN A 257 -7.80 3.99 23.66
N ILE A 258 -7.14 4.58 24.68
CA ILE A 258 -6.10 3.89 25.47
C ILE A 258 -6.60 2.56 26.07
N LYS A 259 -7.88 2.46 26.47
CA LYS A 259 -8.47 1.20 26.96
C LYS A 259 -8.53 0.07 25.94
N ASP A 260 -8.47 0.38 24.64
CA ASP A 260 -8.52 -0.61 23.57
C ASP A 260 -7.16 -1.33 23.39
N PHE A 261 -6.10 -0.84 24.05
CA PHE A 261 -4.75 -1.41 24.00
C PHE A 261 -4.46 -2.23 25.26
N ASP A 262 -4.06 -3.49 25.12
CA ASP A 262 -3.59 -4.30 26.25
C ASP A 262 -2.34 -3.68 26.91
N GLU A 263 -1.37 -3.27 26.09
CA GLU A 263 -0.15 -2.52 26.46
C GLU A 263 0.01 -1.32 25.48
N ILE A 264 0.52 -0.18 25.96
CA ILE A 264 0.76 1.00 25.11
C ILE A 264 1.90 0.70 24.12
N PRO A 265 1.69 0.77 22.79
CA PRO A 265 2.76 0.51 21.82
C PRO A 265 3.90 1.53 21.92
N ASP A 266 5.15 1.06 21.79
CA ASP A 266 6.35 1.91 21.83
C ASP A 266 6.28 3.11 20.85
N SER A 267 5.65 2.92 19.68
CA SER A 267 5.47 3.97 18.66
C SER A 267 4.36 4.99 18.98
N MET A 268 3.59 4.79 20.05
CA MET A 268 2.61 5.75 20.58
C MET A 268 3.13 6.55 21.77
N ILE A 269 4.36 6.31 22.20
CA ILE A 269 4.92 6.94 23.40
C ILE A 269 5.74 8.13 22.93
N PRO A 270 5.22 9.38 23.03
CA PRO A 270 6.06 10.54 22.82
C PRO A 270 7.22 10.52 23.81
N GLU A 271 8.28 11.22 23.42
CA GLU A 271 9.33 11.75 24.28
C GLU A 271 8.76 12.19 25.66
N ALA A 272 7.64 12.90 25.63
CA ALA A 272 6.89 13.35 26.80
C ALA A 272 6.26 12.22 27.66
N MET A 273 5.68 11.16 27.08
CA MET A 273 5.14 10.03 27.86
C MET A 273 6.25 9.19 28.50
N ALA A 274 7.35 8.98 27.78
CA ALA A 274 8.55 8.36 28.32
C ALA A 274 9.08 9.16 29.53
N GLN A 275 9.19 10.48 29.39
CA GLN A 275 9.53 11.36 30.51
C GLN A 275 8.51 11.33 31.63
N LEU A 276 7.20 11.22 31.35
CA LEU A 276 6.17 11.10 32.37
C LEU A 276 6.36 9.84 33.21
N ILE A 277 6.57 8.69 32.58
CA ILE A 277 6.78 7.40 33.25
C ILE A 277 8.06 7.43 34.10
N TYR A 278 9.18 7.91 33.53
CA TYR A 278 10.42 8.08 34.28
C TYR A 278 10.25 9.08 35.43
N ALA A 279 9.61 10.23 35.19
CA ALA A 279 9.41 11.26 36.19
C ALA A 279 8.51 10.75 37.33
N VAL A 280 7.42 10.04 37.04
CA VAL A 280 6.52 9.49 38.06
C VAL A 280 7.23 8.51 38.98
N ASN A 281 8.06 7.62 38.43
CA ASN A 281 8.78 6.62 39.21
C ASN A 281 10.13 7.11 39.80
N THR A 282 10.64 8.30 39.44
CA THR A 282 11.96 8.80 39.91
C THR A 282 11.98 10.22 40.51
N THR A 283 10.94 11.06 40.30
CA THR A 283 11.02 12.50 40.61
C THR A 283 10.80 12.86 42.08
N ASN A 284 11.49 13.92 42.47
CA ASN A 284 11.63 14.42 43.83
C ASN A 284 10.43 15.24 44.38
N GLY A 285 9.42 15.54 43.54
CA GLY A 285 8.33 16.49 43.86
C GLY A 285 6.91 15.92 43.89
N LEU A 286 6.70 14.66 43.49
CA LEU A 286 5.38 14.07 43.26
C LEU A 286 4.62 13.62 44.52
N ALA A 287 4.88 14.31 45.64
CA ALA A 287 4.14 14.16 46.89
C ALA A 287 2.62 14.27 46.71
N GLY A 288 2.17 15.24 45.91
CA GLY A 288 0.77 15.67 45.89
C GLY A 288 -0.09 15.09 44.78
N VAL A 289 0.47 14.48 43.73
CA VAL A 289 -0.30 14.02 42.55
C VAL A 289 -0.75 12.57 42.69
N GLY A 290 0.14 11.67 43.13
CA GLY A 290 -0.25 10.30 43.50
C GLY A 290 -1.31 10.30 44.61
N GLY A 291 -1.12 11.14 45.63
CA GLY A 291 -2.08 11.35 46.72
C GLY A 291 -3.38 12.09 46.35
N LEU A 292 -3.58 12.48 45.08
CA LEU A 292 -4.81 13.10 44.58
C LEU A 292 -5.79 12.07 43.98
N PHE A 293 -5.29 10.90 43.57
CA PHE A 293 -6.08 9.84 42.95
C PHE A 293 -5.93 8.45 43.61
N VAL A 294 -4.85 8.22 44.38
CA VAL A 294 -4.74 7.10 45.31
C VAL A 294 -4.82 7.67 46.73
N GLY A 295 -5.84 7.26 47.49
CA GLY A 295 -6.21 7.94 48.73
C GLY A 295 -5.24 7.75 49.89
N GLY A 296 -4.24 8.63 50.04
CA GLY A 296 -3.51 8.75 51.31
C GLY A 296 -2.09 9.31 51.30
N GLY A 297 -1.96 10.60 51.63
CA GLY A 297 -0.74 11.16 52.23
C GLY A 297 0.35 11.63 51.26
N GLY A 298 0.88 12.84 51.49
CA GLY A 298 1.93 13.42 50.66
C GLY A 298 3.30 12.76 50.85
N HIS A 299 3.91 12.29 49.76
CA HIS A 299 5.25 11.66 49.77
C HIS A 299 6.41 12.66 49.98
N TYR A 300 7.63 12.17 50.15
CA TYR A 300 8.87 12.96 50.18
C TYR A 300 9.83 12.55 49.05
N ASN A 301 10.70 13.49 48.66
CA ASN A 301 11.73 13.40 47.61
C ASN A 301 12.45 12.02 47.53
N ASN A 302 12.28 11.30 46.42
CA ASN A 302 12.82 9.95 46.22
C ASN A 302 14.36 9.91 46.20
N GLU A 303 15.08 10.79 45.49
CA GLU A 303 16.54 10.77 45.50
C GLU A 303 17.15 10.98 46.89
N LEU A 304 16.56 11.86 47.71
CA LEU A 304 16.98 12.06 49.09
C LEU A 304 16.60 10.85 49.96
N ARG A 305 15.46 10.20 49.69
CA ARG A 305 14.95 9.02 50.40
C ARG A 305 15.88 7.81 50.30
N TYR A 306 16.42 7.51 49.11
CA TYR A 306 17.42 6.44 48.94
C TYR A 306 18.79 6.78 49.53
N LYS A 307 19.10 8.07 49.71
CA LYS A 307 20.34 8.55 50.35
C LYS A 307 20.23 8.62 51.88
N MET A 308 19.06 8.32 52.47
CA MET A 308 18.90 8.16 53.91
C MET A 308 19.25 6.74 54.39
N PRO A 309 19.68 6.57 55.66
CA PRO A 309 19.85 5.25 56.26
C PRO A 309 18.55 4.42 56.17
N THR A 310 18.68 3.09 56.07
CA THR A 310 17.57 2.13 55.89
C THR A 310 16.46 2.22 56.93
N LEU A 311 16.68 2.88 58.07
CA LEU A 311 15.65 3.15 59.07
C LEU A 311 14.58 4.16 58.58
N PHE A 312 14.90 5.00 57.60
CA PHE A 312 14.04 6.09 57.09
C PHE A 312 13.51 5.84 55.67
N SER A 313 13.70 4.63 55.15
CA SER A 313 13.21 4.18 53.84
C SER A 313 12.47 2.84 53.97
N PRO A 314 11.20 2.84 54.44
CA PRO A 314 10.35 1.64 54.52
C PRO A 314 10.32 0.83 53.21
N GLU A 315 10.40 1.50 52.07
CA GLU A 315 10.44 0.92 50.73
C GLU A 315 11.66 0.02 50.51
N ALA A 316 12.81 0.36 51.12
CA ALA A 316 14.02 -0.45 51.05
C ALA A 316 13.88 -1.77 51.83
N TRP A 317 13.03 -1.82 52.87
CA TRP A 317 12.75 -3.07 53.61
C TRP A 317 11.99 -4.08 52.75
N PHE A 318 11.17 -3.60 51.82
CA PHE A 318 10.45 -4.44 50.87
C PHE A 318 11.25 -4.72 49.59
N GLY A 319 12.48 -4.22 49.47
CA GLY A 319 13.38 -4.53 48.35
C GLY A 319 13.22 -3.63 47.12
N MET A 320 12.70 -2.41 47.30
CA MET A 320 12.69 -1.41 46.23
C MET A 320 14.14 -0.96 45.93
N PRO A 321 14.62 -1.09 44.67
CA PRO A 321 15.99 -0.74 44.31
C PRO A 321 16.19 0.75 44.09
N ASP A 322 17.46 1.19 44.04
CA ASP A 322 17.83 2.57 43.67
C ASP A 322 17.32 2.93 42.26
N PRO A 323 16.85 4.17 42.00
CA PRO A 323 16.31 4.59 40.70
C PRO A 323 17.23 4.35 39.50
N SER A 324 18.55 4.27 39.71
CA SER A 324 19.53 3.96 38.65
C SER A 324 19.34 2.60 37.99
N VAL A 325 18.54 1.67 38.54
CA VAL A 325 18.16 0.43 37.82
C VAL A 325 17.35 0.69 36.55
N PHE A 326 16.76 1.88 36.41
CA PHE A 326 16.04 2.30 35.22
C PHE A 326 16.91 3.04 34.20
N ASP A 327 18.09 3.56 34.60
CA ASP A 327 18.98 4.30 33.69
C ASP A 327 19.37 3.53 32.41
N PRO A 328 19.58 2.19 32.40
CA PRO A 328 19.85 1.45 31.16
C PRO A 328 18.71 1.44 30.15
N TYR A 329 17.48 1.73 30.59
CA TYR A 329 16.28 1.75 29.76
C TYR A 329 15.88 3.17 29.34
N VAL A 330 16.62 4.21 29.76
CA VAL A 330 16.31 5.62 29.49
C VAL A 330 17.50 6.32 28.83
N ASP A 331 17.39 6.63 27.54
CA ASP A 331 18.35 7.48 26.85
C ASP A 331 18.05 8.95 27.18
N LYS A 332 18.82 9.54 28.09
CA LYS A 332 18.60 10.92 28.57
C LYS A 332 18.96 11.99 27.53
N ASP A 333 19.78 11.64 26.53
CA ASP A 333 20.22 12.57 25.47
C ASP A 333 19.24 12.58 24.27
N LYS A 334 18.57 11.45 24.01
CA LYS A 334 17.51 11.31 23.00
C LYS A 334 16.09 11.29 23.57
N GLN A 335 15.97 11.33 24.90
CA GLN A 335 14.71 11.34 25.66
C GLN A 335 13.75 10.15 25.35
N THR A 336 14.29 9.01 24.91
CA THR A 336 13.55 7.77 24.59
C THR A 336 13.68 6.72 25.69
N ILE A 337 12.67 5.84 25.83
CA ILE A 337 12.68 4.71 26.78
C ILE A 337 12.40 3.38 26.08
N ASP A 338 13.12 2.32 26.47
CA ASP A 338 12.77 0.92 26.17
C ASP A 338 11.64 0.49 27.10
N VAL A 339 10.40 0.65 26.64
CA VAL A 339 9.19 0.47 27.47
C VAL A 339 8.91 -1.00 27.75
N ALA A 340 9.20 -1.91 26.81
CA ALA A 340 9.14 -3.34 27.04
C ALA A 340 10.15 -3.79 28.13
N GLY A 341 11.40 -3.32 28.05
CA GLY A 341 12.42 -3.55 29.08
C GLY A 341 12.06 -2.91 30.43
N TYR A 342 11.51 -1.69 30.41
CA TYR A 342 11.07 -0.96 31.59
C TYR A 342 9.91 -1.67 32.32
N ASN A 343 8.84 -2.02 31.61
CA ASN A 343 7.68 -2.72 32.16
C ASN A 343 8.07 -4.11 32.69
N ALA A 344 8.96 -4.83 31.99
CA ALA A 344 9.52 -6.08 32.49
C ALA A 344 10.31 -5.88 33.80
N LYS A 345 11.09 -4.80 33.91
CA LYS A 345 11.84 -4.46 35.13
C LYS A 345 10.92 -4.05 36.29
N VAL A 346 9.88 -3.26 36.04
CA VAL A 346 8.83 -2.93 37.01
C VAL A 346 8.15 -4.20 37.54
N LYS A 347 7.80 -5.13 36.64
CA LYS A 347 7.19 -6.41 36.99
C LYS A 347 8.10 -7.30 37.86
N GLU A 348 9.40 -7.35 37.57
CA GLU A 348 10.41 -8.05 38.38
C GLU A 348 10.51 -7.46 39.80
N ILE A 349 10.55 -6.14 39.91
CA ILE A 349 10.66 -5.44 41.20
C ILE A 349 9.37 -5.61 42.01
N ASN A 350 8.20 -5.45 41.38
CA ASN A 350 6.90 -5.64 42.05
C ASN A 350 6.70 -7.07 42.54
N ALA A 351 7.17 -8.08 41.79
CA ALA A 351 7.18 -9.48 42.25
C ALA A 351 8.09 -9.67 43.48
N THR A 352 9.23 -9.00 43.52
CA THR A 352 10.17 -9.02 44.66
C THR A 352 9.55 -8.36 45.89
N ILE A 353 8.95 -7.17 45.74
CA ILE A 353 8.23 -6.43 46.79
C ILE A 353 7.10 -7.30 47.37
N LYS A 354 6.29 -7.93 46.51
CA LYS A 354 5.21 -8.82 46.92
C LYS A 354 5.70 -10.04 47.69
N ASN A 355 6.76 -10.70 47.23
CA ASN A 355 7.33 -11.87 47.91
C ASN A 355 7.92 -11.51 49.30
N ASN A 356 8.58 -10.35 49.40
CA ASN A 356 9.10 -9.84 50.67
C ASN A 356 7.95 -9.48 51.63
N TRP A 357 6.86 -8.90 51.13
CA TRP A 357 5.64 -8.64 51.90
C TRP A 357 4.93 -9.91 52.38
N GLU A 358 4.75 -10.92 51.52
CA GLU A 358 4.17 -12.22 51.91
C GLU A 358 5.03 -12.93 52.97
N THR A 359 6.36 -12.81 52.87
CA THR A 359 7.31 -13.30 53.87
C THR A 359 7.16 -12.54 55.21
N TYR A 360 7.10 -11.20 55.18
CA TYR A 360 6.86 -10.37 56.37
C TYR A 360 5.53 -10.73 57.05
N LYS A 361 4.47 -10.86 56.26
CA LYS A 361 3.13 -11.22 56.74
C LYS A 361 3.13 -12.61 57.39
N SER A 362 3.77 -13.60 56.76
CA SER A 362 3.95 -14.94 57.33
C SER A 362 4.72 -14.93 58.66
N ASN A 363 5.81 -14.15 58.77
CA ASN A 363 6.60 -14.01 59.99
C ASN A 363 5.83 -13.29 61.12
N LYS A 364 4.94 -12.37 60.77
CA LYS A 364 4.02 -11.69 61.70
C LYS A 364 2.92 -12.62 62.19
N ASP A 365 2.23 -13.30 61.28
CA ASP A 365 1.08 -14.16 61.58
C ASP A 365 1.48 -15.46 62.30
N SER A 366 2.73 -15.92 62.13
CA SER A 366 3.32 -17.04 62.88
C SER A 366 3.86 -16.67 64.27
N GLY A 367 3.84 -15.39 64.65
CA GLY A 367 4.36 -14.92 65.95
C GLY A 367 5.89 -14.93 66.06
N ALA A 368 6.62 -15.13 64.96
CA ALA A 368 8.09 -15.09 64.94
C ALA A 368 8.65 -13.67 65.18
N MET A 369 7.81 -12.64 65.07
CA MET A 369 8.12 -11.26 65.45
C MET A 369 7.60 -10.95 66.86
N THR A 370 8.48 -11.01 67.87
CA THR A 370 8.14 -10.64 69.25
C THR A 370 8.39 -9.15 69.52
N TRP A 371 7.37 -8.46 70.07
CA TRP A 371 7.54 -7.12 70.62
C TRP A 371 8.16 -7.22 72.02
N GLY A 372 9.35 -6.62 72.21
CA GLY A 372 10.03 -6.65 73.51
C GLY A 372 9.34 -5.77 74.54
N GLN A 373 8.77 -6.39 75.58
CA GLN A 373 8.52 -5.73 76.87
C GLN A 373 9.64 -6.06 77.88
N GLU A 374 9.85 -5.15 78.81
CA GLU A 374 10.92 -5.19 79.81
C GLU A 374 10.80 -6.37 80.80
N SER A 375 11.92 -6.89 81.29
CA SER A 375 12.20 -6.95 82.74
C SER A 375 13.58 -7.53 83.08
N ASN A 376 14.08 -7.15 84.27
CA ASN A 376 15.38 -7.49 84.83
C ASN A 376 15.55 -9.00 85.11
N GLY A 377 16.76 -9.56 84.94
CA GLY A 377 17.10 -10.86 85.55
C GLY A 377 18.35 -11.56 85.02
N TYR A 378 19.34 -11.74 85.89
CA TYR A 378 20.59 -12.46 85.66
C TYR A 378 20.47 -13.92 85.14
N ASN A 379 21.46 -14.28 84.30
CA ASN A 379 22.35 -15.46 84.38
C ASN A 379 22.25 -16.68 83.44
N ALA A 380 23.46 -17.04 82.97
CA ALA A 380 24.04 -18.38 82.75
C ALA A 380 23.57 -19.29 81.59
N ASN A 381 24.50 -19.43 80.63
CA ASN A 381 24.82 -20.64 79.84
C ASN A 381 23.74 -21.28 78.95
N GLY A 382 23.87 -21.07 77.64
CA GLY A 382 23.23 -21.93 76.63
C GLY A 382 23.20 -21.29 75.24
N LEU A 383 23.98 -21.83 74.29
CA LEU A 383 23.98 -21.39 72.89
C LEU A 383 22.60 -21.57 72.24
N ASN A 384 22.16 -20.58 71.47
CA ASN A 384 21.37 -20.85 70.26
C ASN A 384 21.67 -19.82 69.17
N LYS A 385 21.68 -20.30 67.92
CA LYS A 385 21.90 -19.47 66.72
C LYS A 385 20.70 -18.55 66.49
N GLY A 386 20.94 -17.26 66.33
CA GLY A 386 19.96 -16.27 65.89
C GLY A 386 20.58 -15.42 64.78
N ILE A 387 19.77 -15.04 63.79
CA ILE A 387 20.20 -14.27 62.62
C ILE A 387 20.51 -12.82 63.04
N ASP A 388 21.60 -12.27 62.51
CA ASP A 388 22.03 -10.90 62.80
C ASP A 388 21.05 -9.82 62.31
N HIS A 389 21.07 -8.68 63.02
CA HIS A 389 20.49 -7.38 62.65
C HIS A 389 18.97 -7.16 62.78
N ILE A 390 18.46 -7.17 64.02
CA ILE A 390 17.38 -6.27 64.46
C ILE A 390 17.77 -5.66 65.81
N ASN A 391 17.90 -4.34 65.90
CA ASN A 391 18.10 -3.60 67.15
C ASN A 391 16.97 -2.58 67.35
N SER A 392 16.30 -2.62 68.50
CA SER A 392 15.12 -1.83 68.87
C SER A 392 15.38 -0.96 70.12
N CYS A 393 14.52 0.04 70.37
CA CYS A 393 14.33 0.79 71.64
C CYS A 393 13.09 1.75 71.51
N ILE A 394 12.63 2.46 72.57
CA ILE A 394 11.44 3.39 72.70
C ILE A 394 11.67 4.37 73.91
N LEU A 395 10.93 5.47 74.24
CA LEU A 395 10.54 6.77 73.60
C LEU A 395 9.77 7.67 74.65
N THR A 396 9.28 8.86 74.26
CA THR A 396 8.25 9.78 74.87
C THR A 396 8.72 10.81 75.93
N SER A 397 8.37 12.12 75.90
CA SER A 397 7.57 13.00 75.01
C SER A 397 7.95 14.52 75.26
N ASN A 398 7.41 15.62 74.68
CA ASN A 398 6.30 15.86 73.73
C ASN A 398 6.38 17.23 72.97
N VAL A 399 5.71 17.31 71.80
CA VAL A 399 5.24 18.43 70.91
C VAL A 399 5.83 19.87 70.77
N ASN A 400 6.04 20.22 69.47
CA ASN A 400 5.72 21.46 68.70
C ASN A 400 6.59 22.75 68.73
N PHE A 401 7.39 22.98 67.66
CA PHE A 401 7.05 23.93 66.56
C PHE A 401 8.00 23.84 65.32
N PHE A 402 7.42 23.68 64.12
CA PHE A 402 7.85 24.04 62.75
C PHE A 402 9.31 23.84 62.21
N GLN A 403 9.40 22.90 61.25
CA GLN A 403 10.03 23.01 59.92
C GLN A 403 11.53 23.39 59.76
N ALA A 404 12.36 22.36 59.82
CA ALA A 404 13.40 21.98 58.83
C ALA A 404 14.23 23.06 58.09
N GLY A 405 15.54 23.08 58.34
CA GLY A 405 16.54 23.72 57.47
C GLY A 405 17.77 24.24 58.22
N CYS A 406 18.91 23.57 58.11
CA CYS A 406 20.12 23.95 58.85
C CYS A 406 20.77 25.25 58.31
N LYS A 407 20.63 26.36 59.07
CA LYS A 407 21.51 27.56 59.05
C LYS A 407 21.23 28.43 60.28
N ASP A 408 22.16 29.33 60.62
CA ASP A 408 22.12 30.30 61.73
C ASP A 408 22.43 29.80 63.15
N LEU A 409 23.70 29.42 63.38
CA LEU A 409 24.30 29.37 64.73
C LEU A 409 25.25 30.56 64.94
N PRO A 410 25.01 31.45 65.93
CA PRO A 410 25.89 32.59 66.22
C PRO A 410 27.31 32.17 66.67
N LYS A 411 28.31 32.98 66.30
CA LYS A 411 29.74 32.70 66.58
C LYS A 411 30.15 32.71 68.05
N ASP A 412 29.27 33.13 68.96
CA ASP A 412 29.61 33.39 70.37
C ASP A 412 29.31 32.22 71.32
N VAL A 413 28.77 31.10 70.83
CA VAL A 413 28.38 29.94 71.66
C VAL A 413 29.58 29.16 72.22
N PHE A 414 30.79 29.29 71.65
CA PHE A 414 31.97 28.50 72.04
C PHE A 414 33.08 29.32 72.69
N LYS A 415 32.88 29.68 73.97
CA LYS A 415 33.96 30.01 74.90
C LYS A 415 34.19 28.90 75.95
N GLY A 416 34.63 27.73 75.48
CA GLY A 416 35.59 26.91 76.25
C GLY A 416 35.16 25.59 76.93
N GLU A 417 33.95 25.06 76.78
CA GLU A 417 33.45 23.91 77.58
C GLU A 417 32.92 22.69 76.75
N LYS A 418 32.70 21.53 77.38
CA LYS A 418 32.49 20.17 76.76
C LYS A 418 31.20 19.45 77.27
N GLY A 419 30.69 18.40 76.59
CA GLY A 419 29.43 17.68 76.94
C GLY A 419 29.20 16.25 76.33
N TYR A 420 28.07 15.56 76.60
CA TYR A 420 27.75 14.12 76.35
C TYR A 420 26.37 13.80 75.71
N ILE A 421 26.16 12.63 75.05
CA ILE A 421 25.00 12.32 74.14
C ILE A 421 24.07 11.18 74.62
N ASN A 422 22.76 11.23 74.27
CA ASN A 422 21.74 10.17 74.45
C ASN A 422 21.37 9.45 73.13
N CYS A 423 21.40 8.11 73.15
CA CYS A 423 21.39 7.25 71.95
C CYS A 423 20.04 6.71 71.47
N TYR A 424 18.89 7.17 71.97
CA TYR A 424 17.62 6.96 71.25
C TYR A 424 17.23 8.13 70.34
N THR A 425 17.79 9.32 70.58
CA THR A 425 17.31 10.60 70.03
C THR A 425 18.41 11.50 69.47
N GLY A 426 19.68 11.07 69.57
CA GLY A 426 20.86 11.84 69.15
C GLY A 426 21.03 13.18 69.88
N THR A 427 20.40 13.37 71.04
CA THR A 427 20.43 14.64 71.80
C THR A 427 21.69 14.76 72.68
N HIS A 428 22.20 16.00 72.84
CA HIS A 428 23.46 16.31 73.52
C HIS A 428 23.22 17.12 74.80
N TYR A 429 24.09 17.00 75.81
CA TYR A 429 23.97 17.57 77.15
C TYR A 429 25.30 18.15 77.67
N ASP A 430 25.26 19.14 78.56
CA ASP A 430 26.42 19.69 79.29
C ASP A 430 26.65 19.04 80.68
N PHE A 431 27.71 19.47 81.38
CA PHE A 431 28.12 18.92 82.68
C PHE A 431 27.15 19.20 83.85
N ASN A 432 26.21 20.13 83.70
CA ASN A 432 25.16 20.38 84.69
C ASN A 432 23.86 19.60 84.37
N GLY A 433 23.86 18.84 83.27
CA GLY A 433 22.69 18.11 82.77
C GLY A 433 21.79 18.93 81.86
N ASN A 434 22.21 20.10 81.36
CA ASN A 434 21.39 20.90 80.45
C ASN A 434 21.56 20.46 79.00
N LEU A 435 20.48 20.50 78.23
CA LEU A 435 20.42 20.11 76.82
C LEU A 435 21.17 21.11 75.90
N GLN A 436 21.91 20.60 74.92
CA GLN A 436 22.67 21.36 73.91
C GLN A 436 21.99 21.21 72.53
N THR A 437 21.57 22.33 71.94
CA THR A 437 20.63 22.35 70.78
C THR A 437 21.27 22.62 69.41
N SER A 438 22.60 22.60 69.31
CA SER A 438 23.36 23.10 68.15
C SER A 438 23.82 22.04 67.13
N TYR A 439 23.60 20.75 67.40
CA TYR A 439 24.05 19.64 66.54
C TYR A 439 22.93 18.59 66.41
N PRO A 440 22.77 17.93 65.24
CA PRO A 440 21.53 17.25 64.90
C PRO A 440 21.37 15.91 65.62
N GLY A 441 20.32 15.82 66.46
CA GLY A 441 19.78 14.56 66.97
C GLY A 441 18.68 14.02 66.07
N VAL A 442 18.60 12.70 65.95
CA VAL A 442 17.67 11.99 65.06
C VAL A 442 16.74 11.13 65.93
N CYS A 443 15.41 11.24 65.73
CA CYS A 443 14.40 10.14 65.80
C CYS A 443 12.97 10.68 65.97
N THR A 444 12.11 10.40 64.98
CA THR A 444 10.64 10.29 65.09
C THR A 444 10.16 9.41 63.93
N ASP A 445 9.25 8.47 64.20
CA ASP A 445 8.80 7.42 63.26
C ASP A 445 7.25 7.45 63.16
N PRO A 446 6.63 7.16 61.99
CA PRO A 446 5.17 7.16 61.84
C PRO A 446 4.53 5.86 62.35
N SER A 447 3.26 5.90 62.78
CA SER A 447 2.60 4.71 63.34
C SER A 447 2.11 3.74 62.24
N PRO A 448 2.42 2.44 62.32
CA PRO A 448 2.00 1.43 61.32
C PRO A 448 0.54 0.96 61.50
N THR A 449 -0.34 1.79 62.06
CA THR A 449 -1.77 1.50 62.22
C THR A 449 -2.62 2.04 61.07
N GLU A 450 -2.08 2.97 60.29
CA GLU A 450 -2.74 3.46 59.07
C GLU A 450 -2.51 2.47 57.93
N LYS A 451 -3.62 2.02 57.36
CA LYS A 451 -3.67 1.16 56.19
C LYS A 451 -4.29 1.92 55.03
N ASP A 452 -3.83 1.62 53.83
CA ASP A 452 -4.53 2.01 52.62
C ASP A 452 -5.75 1.06 52.41
N GLU A 453 -6.66 1.38 51.49
CA GLU A 453 -7.97 0.68 51.38
C GLU A 453 -7.83 -0.84 51.17
N ASP A 454 -6.73 -1.27 50.54
CA ASP A 454 -6.37 -2.67 50.27
C ASP A 454 -5.91 -3.45 51.53
N GLY A 455 -5.76 -2.75 52.66
CA GLY A 455 -5.34 -3.31 53.94
C GLY A 455 -3.82 -3.45 54.12
N ALA A 456 -3.02 -2.96 53.16
CA ALA A 456 -1.57 -2.83 53.25
C ALA A 456 -1.16 -1.63 54.16
N PRO A 457 0.05 -1.61 54.74
CA PRO A 457 0.53 -0.47 55.53
C PRO A 457 0.76 0.75 54.63
N ARG A 458 0.45 1.96 55.12
CA ARG A 458 0.84 3.21 54.43
C ARG A 458 2.31 3.18 54.04
N GLY A 459 2.60 3.34 52.75
CA GLY A 459 3.96 3.24 52.19
C GLY A 459 4.25 1.93 51.44
N TYR A 460 3.33 0.96 51.42
CA TYR A 460 3.40 -0.17 50.50
C TYR A 460 2.95 0.28 49.11
N LEU A 461 3.86 0.82 48.30
CA LEU A 461 3.59 1.19 46.91
C LEU A 461 4.38 0.29 45.94
N THR A 462 3.65 -0.38 45.06
CA THR A 462 4.22 -0.98 43.85
C THR A 462 4.60 0.11 42.85
N LEU A 463 5.65 -0.11 42.08
CA LEU A 463 5.97 0.71 40.92
C LEU A 463 4.87 0.60 39.87
N MET A 464 4.53 1.71 39.24
CA MET A 464 3.56 1.73 38.14
C MET A 464 4.24 1.40 36.82
N ASP A 465 3.65 0.49 36.03
CA ASP A 465 4.01 0.32 34.63
C ASP A 465 3.51 1.48 33.75
N ALA A 466 3.92 1.51 32.48
CA ALA A 466 3.56 2.58 31.54
C ALA A 466 2.05 2.84 31.43
N LYS A 467 1.23 1.79 31.48
CA LYS A 467 -0.23 1.88 31.36
C LYS A 467 -0.86 2.36 32.67
N GLN A 468 -0.38 1.86 33.81
CA GLN A 468 -0.81 2.32 35.13
C GLN A 468 -0.48 3.81 35.38
N VAL A 469 0.67 4.29 34.90
CA VAL A 469 1.00 5.73 34.93
C VAL A 469 0.00 6.52 34.08
N ALA A 470 -0.30 6.06 32.85
CA ALA A 470 -1.30 6.72 32.00
C ALA A 470 -2.69 6.74 32.67
N GLU A 471 -3.16 5.61 33.20
CA GLU A 471 -4.44 5.51 33.93
C GLU A 471 -4.50 6.48 35.13
N ALA A 472 -3.42 6.58 35.92
CA ALA A 472 -3.33 7.48 37.08
C ALA A 472 -3.36 8.98 36.72
N PHE A 473 -2.98 9.35 35.49
CA PHE A 473 -3.12 10.71 34.95
C PHE A 473 -4.47 10.93 34.23
N GLY A 474 -5.45 10.03 34.47
CA GLY A 474 -6.79 10.10 33.87
C GLY A 474 -6.82 9.67 32.40
N MET A 475 -5.78 8.98 31.91
CA MET A 475 -5.64 8.67 30.49
C MET A 475 -6.25 7.32 30.08
N GLY A 476 -6.79 6.53 31.02
CA GLY A 476 -7.37 5.22 30.72
C GLY A 476 -8.55 5.25 29.73
N ASP A 477 -9.32 6.34 29.68
CA ASP A 477 -10.47 6.54 28.77
C ASP A 477 -10.16 7.52 27.62
N MET A 478 -8.88 7.82 27.37
CA MET A 478 -8.46 8.87 26.45
C MET A 478 -8.62 8.50 24.98
N GLU A 479 -9.28 9.38 24.21
CA GLU A 479 -9.21 9.34 22.74
C GLU A 479 -7.82 9.76 22.26
N ILE A 480 -7.20 8.97 21.40
CA ILE A 480 -6.01 9.33 20.64
C ILE A 480 -6.44 9.61 19.21
N TYR A 481 -6.04 10.77 18.68
CA TYR A 481 -6.32 11.18 17.31
C TYR A 481 -5.07 11.03 16.47
N THR A 482 -5.13 10.25 15.40
CA THR A 482 -4.04 10.14 14.43
C THR A 482 -4.49 10.73 13.11
N ASP A 483 -3.87 11.84 12.75
CA ASP A 483 -4.07 12.52 11.47
C ASP A 483 -3.05 11.99 10.45
N LEU A 484 -3.56 11.50 9.32
CA LEU A 484 -2.80 10.95 8.20
C LEU A 484 -2.84 11.92 7.03
N VAL A 485 -1.69 12.42 6.60
CA VAL A 485 -1.55 13.35 5.47
C VAL A 485 -0.52 12.80 4.50
N GLY A 486 -0.92 12.53 3.27
CA GLY A 486 -0.05 11.95 2.25
C GLY A 486 -0.57 10.63 1.66
N ALA A 487 0.33 9.91 0.99
CA ALA A 487 0.05 8.66 0.29
C ALA A 487 0.85 7.50 0.91
N THR A 488 0.15 6.44 1.32
CA THR A 488 0.75 5.20 1.81
C THR A 488 1.23 4.34 0.65
N LYS A 489 2.32 3.61 0.86
CA LYS A 489 2.77 2.56 -0.07
C LYS A 489 1.94 1.29 0.14
N VAL A 490 1.51 0.65 -0.94
CA VAL A 490 0.80 -0.64 -0.94
C VAL A 490 1.50 -1.58 -1.91
N ASP A 491 2.16 -2.61 -1.41
CA ASP A 491 2.65 -3.70 -2.27
C ASP A 491 1.54 -4.72 -2.45
N GLN A 492 1.07 -4.89 -3.68
CA GLN A 492 -0.02 -5.81 -4.00
C GLN A 492 0.43 -6.95 -4.91
N LYS A 493 -0.22 -8.10 -4.70
CA LYS A 493 -0.16 -9.26 -5.57
C LYS A 493 -1.59 -9.70 -5.87
N SER A 494 -1.99 -9.64 -7.13
CA SER A 494 -3.32 -10.08 -7.53
C SER A 494 -3.30 -10.92 -8.80
N ASN A 495 -4.34 -11.72 -8.95
CA ASN A 495 -4.54 -12.57 -10.13
C ASN A 495 -6.03 -12.71 -10.41
N GLY A 496 -6.39 -13.05 -11.64
CA GLY A 496 -7.75 -13.41 -11.99
C GLY A 496 -7.90 -13.90 -13.42
N GLY A 497 -9.04 -14.54 -13.70
CA GLY A 497 -9.38 -15.01 -15.04
C GLY A 497 -10.89 -15.09 -15.25
N ASP A 498 -11.33 -15.04 -16.50
CA ASP A 498 -12.75 -15.15 -16.88
C ASP A 498 -12.95 -15.60 -18.33
N PHE A 499 -14.09 -16.24 -18.59
CA PHE A 499 -14.57 -16.64 -19.91
C PHE A 499 -15.69 -15.71 -20.37
N ALA A 500 -15.40 -14.94 -21.41
CA ALA A 500 -16.34 -13.98 -21.98
C ALA A 500 -16.76 -14.36 -23.41
N PHE A 501 -17.93 -13.86 -23.80
CA PHE A 501 -18.57 -14.18 -25.08
C PHE A 501 -18.85 -12.91 -25.87
N GLY A 502 -18.69 -13.00 -27.19
CA GLY A 502 -19.05 -11.94 -28.13
C GLY A 502 -19.46 -12.51 -29.47
N TYR A 503 -19.69 -11.61 -30.43
CA TYR A 503 -19.96 -11.99 -31.81
C TYR A 503 -19.44 -10.96 -32.80
N LYS A 504 -19.31 -11.38 -34.05
CA LYS A 504 -19.01 -10.55 -35.21
C LYS A 504 -20.02 -10.82 -36.31
N VAL A 505 -20.51 -9.76 -36.95
CA VAL A 505 -21.36 -9.81 -38.14
C VAL A 505 -20.68 -9.04 -39.25
N ALA A 506 -20.64 -9.62 -40.44
CA ALA A 506 -20.01 -9.02 -41.61
C ALA A 506 -20.95 -9.10 -42.82
N MET A 507 -20.89 -8.09 -43.67
CA MET A 507 -21.53 -8.09 -44.98
C MET A 507 -20.56 -7.48 -46.00
N SER A 508 -20.46 -8.11 -47.16
CA SER A 508 -19.64 -7.62 -48.26
C SER A 508 -20.43 -7.64 -49.57
N VAL A 509 -20.27 -6.61 -50.39
CA VAL A 509 -20.92 -6.47 -51.69
C VAL A 509 -19.94 -6.10 -52.78
N ARG A 510 -20.14 -6.66 -53.97
CA ARG A 510 -19.45 -6.29 -55.21
C ARG A 510 -20.48 -5.64 -56.14
N PRO A 511 -20.67 -4.31 -56.09
CA PRO A 511 -21.83 -3.64 -56.68
C PRO A 511 -21.80 -3.60 -58.21
N PHE A 512 -20.61 -3.62 -58.82
CA PHE A 512 -20.44 -3.56 -60.27
C PHE A 512 -20.26 -4.95 -60.89
N GLU A 513 -20.73 -5.12 -62.12
CA GLU A 513 -20.62 -6.39 -62.86
C GLU A 513 -19.17 -6.83 -63.09
N SER A 514 -18.24 -5.87 -63.16
CA SER A 514 -16.81 -6.11 -63.27
C SER A 514 -16.20 -6.80 -62.04
N LYS A 515 -16.92 -6.81 -60.90
CA LYS A 515 -16.49 -7.39 -59.61
C LYS A 515 -15.16 -6.84 -59.05
N LYS A 516 -14.60 -5.79 -59.66
CA LYS A 516 -13.32 -5.15 -59.27
C LYS A 516 -13.40 -4.28 -58.03
N THR A 517 -14.61 -3.98 -57.53
CA THR A 517 -14.80 -3.20 -56.29
C THR A 517 -15.52 -4.08 -55.29
N THR A 518 -14.99 -4.18 -54.08
CA THR A 518 -15.66 -4.80 -52.94
C THR A 518 -15.86 -3.74 -51.86
N LEU A 519 -17.09 -3.59 -51.39
CA LEU A 519 -17.45 -2.78 -50.23
C LEU A 519 -17.78 -3.74 -49.08
N SER A 520 -17.28 -3.47 -47.88
CA SER A 520 -17.51 -4.32 -46.71
C SER A 520 -17.87 -3.50 -45.49
N ILE A 521 -18.78 -4.04 -44.68
CA ILE A 521 -19.12 -3.58 -43.34
C ILE A 521 -18.94 -4.74 -42.37
N VAL A 522 -18.22 -4.51 -41.28
CA VAL A 522 -18.01 -5.50 -40.22
C VAL A 522 -18.31 -4.84 -38.87
N TYR A 523 -19.22 -5.44 -38.11
CA TYR A 523 -19.51 -5.06 -36.73
C TYR A 523 -19.00 -6.13 -35.78
N THR A 524 -18.26 -5.72 -34.76
CA THR A 524 -17.81 -6.58 -33.66
C THR A 524 -18.48 -6.12 -32.36
N SER A 525 -19.13 -7.06 -31.66
CA SER A 525 -19.80 -6.79 -30.39
C SER A 525 -18.82 -6.34 -29.30
N PRO A 526 -19.27 -5.62 -28.26
CA PRO A 526 -18.48 -5.48 -27.05
C PRO A 526 -18.37 -6.85 -26.36
N VAL A 527 -17.38 -7.00 -25.48
CA VAL A 527 -17.18 -8.21 -24.66
C VAL A 527 -16.85 -7.76 -23.24
N LYS A 528 -17.67 -8.16 -22.26
CA LYS A 528 -17.41 -7.90 -20.84
C LYS A 528 -16.70 -9.09 -20.21
N PHE A 529 -15.66 -8.82 -19.43
CA PHE A 529 -14.99 -9.77 -18.54
C PHE A 529 -15.21 -9.32 -17.11
N ASP A 530 -15.49 -10.27 -16.22
CA ASP A 530 -15.49 -10.09 -14.77
C ASP A 530 -14.41 -11.02 -14.20
N LEU A 531 -13.15 -10.59 -14.30
CA LEU A 531 -11.96 -11.37 -13.94
C LEU A 531 -11.98 -11.66 -12.44
N LYS A 532 -12.27 -12.90 -12.06
CA LYS A 532 -12.32 -13.34 -10.66
C LYS A 532 -11.00 -13.97 -10.24
N GLY A 533 -10.57 -13.65 -9.03
CA GLY A 533 -9.41 -14.25 -8.39
C GLY A 533 -9.18 -13.66 -7.02
N SER A 534 -7.92 -13.47 -6.64
CA SER A 534 -7.54 -13.04 -5.28
C SER A 534 -6.59 -11.86 -5.28
N LEU A 535 -6.68 -11.07 -4.21
CA LEU A 535 -5.74 -10.03 -3.80
C LEU A 535 -5.03 -10.45 -2.51
N ASP A 536 -3.73 -10.22 -2.46
CA ASP A 536 -2.90 -10.18 -1.26
C ASP A 536 -2.14 -8.84 -1.29
N ALA A 537 -2.48 -7.90 -0.41
CA ALA A 537 -1.96 -6.54 -0.41
C ALA A 537 -1.46 -6.14 0.98
N THR A 538 -0.25 -5.61 1.06
CA THR A 538 0.32 -5.07 2.30
C THR A 538 0.45 -3.57 2.20
N THR A 539 -0.24 -2.87 3.11
CA THR A 539 -0.25 -1.42 3.23
C THR A 539 0.76 -1.00 4.31
N TYR A 540 1.71 -0.16 3.92
CA TYR A 540 2.79 0.36 4.76
C TYR A 540 2.46 1.79 5.23
N ILE A 541 1.64 1.90 6.27
CA ILE A 541 1.31 3.19 6.89
C ILE A 541 2.51 3.68 7.71
N GLY A 542 3.23 2.75 8.36
CA GLY A 542 4.33 3.08 9.26
C GLY A 542 3.91 3.95 10.45
N GLY A 543 4.86 4.69 11.00
CA GLY A 543 4.67 5.57 12.14
C GLY A 543 4.09 4.87 13.38
N SER A 544 3.16 5.54 14.07
CA SER A 544 2.45 4.98 15.21
C SER A 544 1.39 3.94 14.79
N MET A 545 0.74 4.16 13.63
CA MET A 545 -0.32 3.31 13.11
C MET A 545 0.15 1.88 12.84
N GLY A 546 1.26 1.73 12.10
CA GLY A 546 1.78 0.43 11.67
C GLY A 546 1.05 -0.18 10.47
N ASP A 547 1.52 -1.35 10.06
CA ASP A 547 1.25 -1.92 8.74
C ASP A 547 0.16 -3.00 8.78
N VAL A 548 -0.61 -3.13 7.69
CA VAL A 548 -1.74 -4.06 7.58
C VAL A 548 -1.62 -4.89 6.30
N ASN A 549 -1.74 -6.21 6.41
CA ASN A 549 -2.00 -7.10 5.28
C ASN A 549 -3.50 -7.32 5.10
N MET A 550 -3.99 -7.18 3.87
CA MET A 550 -5.36 -7.46 3.46
C MET A 550 -5.35 -8.60 2.43
N LYS A 551 -6.17 -9.61 2.67
CA LYS A 551 -6.49 -10.66 1.70
C LYS A 551 -7.97 -10.59 1.35
N ALA A 552 -8.30 -10.61 0.07
CA ALA A 552 -9.68 -10.52 -0.40
C ALA A 552 -9.88 -11.28 -1.71
N ASP A 553 -11.13 -11.65 -1.98
CA ASP A 553 -11.54 -12.03 -3.33
C ASP A 553 -11.61 -10.76 -4.18
N LEU A 554 -10.95 -10.77 -5.33
CA LEU A 554 -10.91 -9.67 -6.30
C LEU A 554 -11.82 -10.01 -7.48
N THR A 555 -12.69 -9.06 -7.84
CA THR A 555 -13.34 -9.01 -9.15
C THR A 555 -12.84 -7.79 -9.90
N LEU A 556 -12.26 -7.98 -11.10
CA LEU A 556 -11.80 -6.91 -11.98
C LEU A 556 -12.62 -6.93 -13.28
N SER A 557 -13.54 -5.98 -13.41
CA SER A 557 -14.44 -5.84 -14.56
C SER A 557 -13.79 -4.99 -15.67
N ALA A 558 -13.73 -5.55 -16.88
CA ALA A 558 -13.16 -4.90 -18.05
C ALA A 558 -13.99 -5.18 -19.32
N THR A 559 -14.36 -4.12 -20.05
CA THR A 559 -15.13 -4.21 -21.29
C THR A 559 -14.25 -3.94 -22.50
N LEU A 560 -14.06 -4.94 -23.38
CA LEU A 560 -13.59 -4.69 -24.74
C LEU A 560 -14.67 -3.94 -25.54
N PRO A 561 -14.30 -2.88 -26.29
CA PRO A 561 -15.25 -2.03 -26.98
C PRO A 561 -15.86 -2.75 -28.19
N SER A 562 -17.08 -2.35 -28.53
CA SER A 562 -17.64 -2.65 -29.85
C SER A 562 -16.91 -1.87 -30.94
N GLN A 563 -16.87 -2.42 -32.15
CA GLN A 563 -16.19 -1.83 -33.30
C GLN A 563 -17.06 -1.87 -34.55
N LEU A 564 -17.01 -0.81 -35.36
CA LEU A 564 -17.62 -0.74 -36.68
C LEU A 564 -16.53 -0.45 -37.71
N GLN A 565 -16.35 -1.36 -38.67
CA GLN A 565 -15.37 -1.23 -39.75
C GLN A 565 -16.10 -1.09 -41.09
N LEU A 566 -15.76 -0.05 -41.85
CA LEU A 566 -16.21 0.22 -43.22
C LEU A 566 -14.99 0.16 -44.14
N ALA A 567 -15.04 -0.68 -45.17
CA ALA A 567 -13.91 -0.89 -46.07
C ALA A 567 -14.32 -0.85 -47.55
N ILE A 568 -13.42 -0.31 -48.37
CA ILE A 568 -13.51 -0.31 -49.83
C ILE A 568 -12.19 -0.82 -50.42
N MET A 569 -12.26 -1.88 -51.22
CA MET A 569 -11.16 -2.37 -52.05
C MET A 569 -11.48 -2.17 -53.53
N HIS A 570 -10.52 -1.66 -54.31
CA HIS A 570 -10.58 -1.61 -55.77
C HIS A 570 -9.37 -2.28 -56.44
N SER A 571 -9.64 -3.13 -57.44
CA SER A 571 -8.66 -3.93 -58.18
C SER A 571 -8.28 -3.31 -59.53
N PHE A 572 -7.11 -2.69 -59.59
CA PHE A 572 -6.44 -2.21 -60.80
C PHE A 572 -5.60 -3.34 -61.46
N GLY A 573 -6.26 -4.44 -61.79
CA GLY A 573 -5.61 -5.64 -62.36
C GLY A 573 -4.84 -6.42 -61.30
N LYS A 574 -3.51 -6.32 -61.29
CA LYS A 574 -2.63 -7.00 -60.32
C LYS A 574 -2.45 -6.22 -59.01
N LEU A 575 -2.79 -4.94 -58.99
CA LEU A 575 -2.75 -4.07 -57.82
C LEU A 575 -4.16 -3.93 -57.23
N ASN A 576 -4.33 -4.26 -55.96
CA ASN A 576 -5.50 -3.84 -55.18
C ASN A 576 -5.09 -2.68 -54.27
N VAL A 577 -5.99 -1.70 -54.16
CA VAL A 577 -5.93 -0.61 -53.18
C VAL A 577 -7.11 -0.80 -52.24
N GLU A 578 -6.86 -0.82 -50.93
CA GLU A 578 -7.88 -0.93 -49.90
C GLU A 578 -7.81 0.25 -48.94
N PHE A 579 -8.96 0.85 -48.63
CA PHE A 579 -9.11 1.85 -47.57
C PHE A 579 -10.09 1.32 -46.52
N VAL A 580 -9.72 1.45 -45.25
CA VAL A 580 -10.56 1.07 -44.10
C VAL A 580 -10.72 2.27 -43.17
N TYR A 581 -11.97 2.54 -42.82
CA TYR A 581 -12.38 3.41 -41.72
C TYR A 581 -12.93 2.51 -40.61
N GLU A 582 -12.39 2.60 -39.41
CA GLU A 582 -12.91 1.93 -38.22
C GLU A 582 -13.32 2.96 -37.17
N GLU A 583 -14.43 2.70 -36.48
CA GLU A 583 -14.85 3.42 -35.28
C GLU A 583 -14.88 2.44 -34.09
N ILE A 584 -14.31 2.84 -32.96
CA ILE A 584 -14.10 2.01 -31.76
C ILE A 584 -14.75 2.71 -30.58
N TYR A 585 -15.81 2.10 -30.03
CA TYR A 585 -16.66 2.73 -29.01
C TYR A 585 -16.14 2.48 -27.59
N TRP A 586 -15.00 3.10 -27.26
CA TRP A 586 -14.34 2.99 -25.94
C TRP A 586 -15.07 3.71 -24.80
N SER A 587 -15.95 4.69 -25.08
CA SER A 587 -16.71 5.45 -24.07
C SER A 587 -17.68 4.61 -23.23
N LYS A 588 -17.95 3.37 -23.64
CA LYS A 588 -18.96 2.49 -23.04
C LYS A 588 -18.35 1.31 -22.29
N GLY A 589 -18.98 0.95 -21.18
CA GLY A 589 -18.61 -0.20 -20.36
C GLY A 589 -17.37 0.03 -19.49
N ASP A 590 -17.19 -0.88 -18.55
CA ASP A 590 -16.27 -0.76 -17.42
C ASP A 590 -14.81 -0.89 -17.86
N LYS A 591 -13.92 -0.16 -17.20
CA LYS A 591 -12.51 0.00 -17.59
C LYS A 591 -11.60 -0.27 -16.39
N PHE A 592 -11.32 -1.55 -16.15
CA PHE A 592 -10.54 -1.99 -14.98
C PHE A 592 -11.18 -1.57 -13.65
N ALA A 593 -12.51 -1.60 -13.59
CA ALA A 593 -13.25 -1.37 -12.36
C ALA A 593 -13.03 -2.58 -11.44
N PHE A 594 -12.52 -2.36 -10.23
CA PHE A 594 -12.26 -3.43 -9.27
C PHE A 594 -13.26 -3.38 -8.11
N ASN A 595 -13.56 -4.55 -7.55
CA ASN A 595 -14.32 -4.70 -6.32
C ASN A 595 -13.70 -5.80 -5.47
N PHE A 596 -13.79 -5.64 -4.15
CA PHE A 596 -13.30 -6.61 -3.17
C PHE A 596 -14.47 -7.25 -2.43
N SER A 597 -14.36 -8.55 -2.15
CA SER A 597 -15.29 -9.26 -1.27
C SER A 597 -14.55 -10.15 -0.29
N ASN A 598 -15.18 -10.43 0.85
CA ASN A 598 -14.62 -11.23 1.94
C ASN A 598 -13.22 -10.73 2.41
N PRO A 599 -13.01 -9.42 2.66
CA PRO A 599 -11.72 -8.94 3.11
C PRO A 599 -11.35 -9.54 4.48
N GLN A 600 -10.08 -9.89 4.63
CA GLN A 600 -9.48 -10.42 5.85
C GLN A 600 -8.24 -9.58 6.15
N PHE A 601 -8.23 -8.90 7.30
CA PHE A 601 -7.13 -8.05 7.73
C PHE A 601 -6.25 -8.79 8.73
N THR A 602 -4.95 -8.69 8.54
CA THR A 602 -3.93 -9.14 9.50
C THR A 602 -3.06 -7.93 9.83
N PRO A 603 -3.10 -7.40 11.07
CA PRO A 603 -2.16 -6.36 11.46
C PRO A 603 -0.75 -6.94 11.58
N LEU A 604 0.26 -6.11 11.30
CA LEU A 604 1.67 -6.53 11.23
C LEU A 604 2.58 -5.79 12.20
N SER A 605 2.25 -4.54 12.56
CA SER A 605 3.06 -3.67 13.43
C SER A 605 2.21 -2.52 14.00
N GLY A 606 2.75 -1.74 14.95
CA GLY A 606 2.13 -0.51 15.46
C GLY A 606 0.76 -0.69 16.14
N MET A 607 -0.02 0.40 16.21
CA MET A 607 -1.36 0.44 16.81
C MET A 607 -2.33 -0.61 16.27
N VAL A 608 -2.30 -0.88 14.96
CA VAL A 608 -3.24 -1.79 14.31
C VAL A 608 -3.21 -3.21 14.88
N MET A 609 -2.14 -3.59 15.58
CA MET A 609 -2.03 -4.86 16.31
C MET A 609 -3.10 -5.07 17.39
N GLN A 610 -3.65 -3.98 17.96
CA GLN A 610 -4.70 -4.04 18.98
C GLN A 610 -6.11 -3.81 18.40
N PHE A 611 -6.23 -3.54 17.10
CA PHE A 611 -7.52 -3.22 16.49
C PHE A 611 -8.36 -4.46 16.27
N THR A 612 -9.66 -4.34 16.52
CA THR A 612 -10.65 -5.33 16.09
C THR A 612 -10.72 -5.42 14.56
N PRO A 613 -11.15 -6.57 13.99
CA PRO A 613 -11.33 -6.70 12.54
C PRO A 613 -12.25 -5.63 11.92
N ASP A 614 -13.26 -5.18 12.67
CA ASP A 614 -14.21 -4.14 12.22
C ASP A 614 -13.54 -2.74 12.19
N GLN A 615 -12.67 -2.43 13.14
CA GLN A 615 -11.86 -1.19 13.12
C GLN A 615 -10.88 -1.19 11.93
N LEU A 616 -10.23 -2.33 11.66
CA LEU A 616 -9.34 -2.48 10.49
C LEU A 616 -10.12 -2.35 9.16
N ALA A 617 -11.34 -2.88 9.09
CA ALA A 617 -12.21 -2.71 7.93
C ALA A 617 -12.60 -1.24 7.72
N GLY A 618 -12.94 -0.51 8.80
CA GLY A 618 -13.27 0.92 8.74
C GLY A 618 -12.13 1.81 8.25
N MET A 619 -10.87 1.39 8.39
CA MET A 619 -9.72 2.11 7.83
C MET A 619 -9.68 2.10 6.29
N MET A 620 -10.39 1.19 5.61
CA MET A 620 -10.49 1.22 4.15
C MET A 620 -11.19 2.48 3.63
N ASP A 621 -12.12 3.06 4.40
CA ASP A 621 -12.87 4.27 4.00
C ASP A 621 -11.99 5.54 3.96
N LEU A 622 -10.75 5.47 4.45
CA LEU A 622 -9.74 6.54 4.34
C LEU A 622 -9.08 6.59 2.96
N ALA A 623 -9.08 5.49 2.21
CA ALA A 623 -8.36 5.35 0.95
C ALA A 623 -9.16 5.90 -0.25
N ASP A 624 -8.57 6.85 -0.99
CA ASP A 624 -9.15 7.27 -2.27
C ASP A 624 -8.83 6.28 -3.38
N TYR A 625 -9.74 5.32 -3.58
CA TYR A 625 -9.68 4.36 -4.68
C TYR A 625 -9.97 4.96 -6.07
N GLY A 626 -10.46 6.20 -6.15
CA GLY A 626 -10.63 6.92 -7.42
C GLY A 626 -9.29 7.24 -8.08
N ALA A 627 -8.24 7.47 -7.28
CA ALA A 627 -6.87 7.75 -7.73
C ALA A 627 -6.24 6.63 -8.59
N VAL A 628 -6.78 5.40 -8.52
CA VAL A 628 -6.26 4.21 -9.20
C VAL A 628 -7.18 3.66 -10.30
N ALA A 629 -8.29 4.34 -10.60
CA ALA A 629 -9.24 3.96 -11.65
C ALA A 629 -8.69 4.29 -13.06
N MET A 630 -7.97 3.34 -13.68
CA MET A 630 -7.22 3.50 -14.94
C MET A 630 -8.07 3.81 -16.21
N GLY A 631 -9.38 4.01 -16.05
CA GLY A 631 -10.38 3.97 -17.10
C GLY A 631 -11.18 5.25 -17.36
N ASP A 632 -11.06 6.23 -16.46
CA ASP A 632 -12.04 7.31 -16.38
C ASP A 632 -11.83 8.41 -17.40
N GLY A 633 -12.83 8.58 -18.28
CA GLY A 633 -12.81 9.58 -19.35
C GLY A 633 -12.32 9.06 -20.71
N TRP A 634 -12.20 7.74 -20.88
CA TRP A 634 -11.89 7.13 -22.17
C TRP A 634 -12.91 7.53 -23.24
N LYS A 635 -12.45 7.99 -24.41
CA LYS A 635 -13.31 8.52 -25.51
C LYS A 635 -13.40 7.56 -26.68
N ASP A 636 -14.48 7.64 -27.46
CA ASP A 636 -14.63 6.90 -28.73
C ASP A 636 -13.59 7.37 -29.76
N THR A 637 -13.15 6.46 -30.64
CA THR A 637 -11.99 6.69 -31.49
C THR A 637 -12.18 6.18 -32.92
N ILE A 638 -11.50 6.79 -33.90
CA ILE A 638 -11.45 6.33 -35.30
C ILE A 638 -10.08 5.79 -35.73
N ALA A 639 -10.01 4.79 -36.61
CA ALA A 639 -8.77 4.39 -37.26
C ALA A 639 -8.88 4.44 -38.78
N LEU A 640 -7.87 5.01 -39.43
CA LEU A 640 -7.79 5.23 -40.87
C LEU A 640 -6.63 4.42 -41.45
N ARG A 641 -6.91 3.56 -42.42
CA ARG A 641 -5.91 2.61 -42.94
C ARG A 641 -5.92 2.55 -44.45
N LEU A 642 -4.73 2.53 -45.04
CA LEU A 642 -4.51 2.40 -46.49
C LEU A 642 -3.58 1.21 -46.74
N GLY A 643 -4.10 0.21 -47.46
CA GLY A 643 -3.41 -1.00 -47.85
C GLY A 643 -3.21 -1.09 -49.36
N LEU A 644 -2.04 -1.57 -49.78
CA LEU A 644 -1.70 -1.87 -51.17
C LEU A 644 -1.27 -3.33 -51.25
N THR A 645 -1.91 -4.12 -52.12
CA THR A 645 -1.48 -5.51 -52.40
C THR A 645 -1.20 -5.69 -53.88
N TYR A 646 0.00 -6.16 -54.24
CA TYR A 646 0.39 -6.41 -55.62
C TYR A 646 0.73 -7.88 -55.86
N LEU A 647 -0.02 -8.55 -56.74
CA LEU A 647 0.23 -9.93 -57.12
C LEU A 647 1.16 -10.01 -58.34
N THR A 648 2.40 -10.42 -58.10
CA THR A 648 3.41 -10.64 -59.15
C THR A 648 3.10 -11.89 -59.99
N GLU A 649 3.61 -11.94 -61.21
CA GLU A 649 3.50 -13.10 -62.13
C GLU A 649 4.17 -14.37 -61.59
N LYS A 650 5.10 -14.22 -60.65
CA LYS A 650 5.77 -15.33 -59.97
C LYS A 650 4.96 -15.85 -58.77
N ASN A 651 3.66 -15.55 -58.65
CA ASN A 651 2.81 -15.91 -57.52
C ASN A 651 3.34 -15.43 -56.15
N THR A 652 4.02 -14.29 -56.12
CA THR A 652 4.36 -13.58 -54.88
C THR A 652 3.40 -12.40 -54.71
N LEU A 653 2.69 -12.36 -53.59
CA LEU A 653 1.92 -11.21 -53.12
C LEU A 653 2.86 -10.27 -52.35
N LEU A 654 2.99 -9.03 -52.80
CA LEU A 654 3.67 -7.96 -52.07
C LEU A 654 2.63 -7.08 -51.40
N MET A 655 2.92 -6.62 -50.19
CA MET A 655 2.00 -5.87 -49.33
C MET A 655 2.70 -4.66 -48.73
N LEU A 656 2.03 -3.51 -48.75
CA LEU A 656 2.50 -2.24 -48.20
C LEU A 656 1.32 -1.50 -47.56
N SER A 657 1.56 -0.77 -46.46
CA SER A 657 0.50 0.01 -45.81
C SER A 657 0.98 1.21 -45.00
N ALA A 658 0.05 2.12 -44.78
CA ALA A 658 0.12 3.17 -43.77
C ALA A 658 -1.21 3.23 -43.01
N ALA A 659 -1.17 3.44 -41.70
CA ALA A 659 -2.35 3.62 -40.86
C ALA A 659 -2.14 4.67 -39.76
N LEU A 660 -3.26 5.24 -39.31
CA LEU A 660 -3.38 6.18 -38.21
C LEU A 660 -4.57 5.73 -37.35
N ASP A 661 -4.31 5.23 -36.14
CA ASP A 661 -5.35 4.78 -35.21
C ASP A 661 -5.76 5.94 -34.26
N GLN A 662 -6.88 5.81 -33.51
CA GLN A 662 -7.28 6.78 -32.46
C GLN A 662 -7.42 6.24 -30.99
N ALA A 663 -7.12 7.07 -29.98
CA ALA A 663 -6.73 6.88 -28.57
C ALA A 663 -7.91 7.15 -27.65
N PRO A 664 -8.26 6.19 -26.80
CA PRO A 664 -9.25 6.46 -25.80
C PRO A 664 -8.67 7.24 -24.62
N VAL A 665 -7.39 7.03 -24.27
CA VAL A 665 -6.82 7.44 -22.99
C VAL A 665 -6.63 8.97 -22.90
N PRO A 666 -7.20 9.63 -21.87
CA PRO A 666 -6.90 11.02 -21.54
C PRO A 666 -5.40 11.21 -21.30
N GLN A 667 -4.79 12.17 -21.98
CA GLN A 667 -3.33 12.38 -21.94
C GLN A 667 -2.85 13.08 -20.66
N ASP A 668 -3.78 13.63 -19.89
CA ASP A 668 -3.64 14.40 -18.66
C ASP A 668 -3.79 13.55 -17.38
N LYS A 669 -4.32 12.32 -17.47
CA LYS A 669 -4.57 11.43 -16.32
C LYS A 669 -3.52 10.32 -16.19
N LEU A 670 -3.32 9.81 -14.97
CA LEU A 670 -2.62 8.54 -14.77
C LEU A 670 -3.52 7.38 -15.23
N GLY A 671 -2.91 6.39 -15.88
CA GLY A 671 -3.61 5.24 -16.48
C GLY A 671 -2.65 4.47 -17.38
N ILE A 672 -3.20 3.69 -18.32
CA ILE A 672 -2.37 2.95 -19.27
C ILE A 672 -1.67 3.94 -20.23
N PRO A 673 -0.33 3.98 -20.32
CA PRO A 673 0.38 4.85 -21.27
C PRO A 673 -0.01 4.53 -22.72
N ASP A 674 -0.68 5.48 -23.37
CA ASP A 674 -1.17 5.33 -24.74
C ASP A 674 -1.16 6.65 -25.50
N SER A 675 -0.86 6.59 -26.80
CA SER A 675 -0.71 7.78 -27.65
C SER A 675 -0.64 7.45 -29.14
N ASN A 676 -0.55 8.51 -29.95
CA ASN A 676 -0.76 8.59 -31.40
C ASN A 676 0.18 7.70 -32.20
N ALA A 677 -0.36 6.62 -32.77
CA ALA A 677 0.29 5.57 -33.50
C ALA A 677 0.21 5.84 -35.00
N TYR A 678 1.36 6.17 -35.57
CA TYR A 678 1.58 6.17 -37.01
C TYR A 678 2.18 4.82 -37.39
N MET A 679 1.45 4.03 -38.16
CA MET A 679 1.81 2.64 -38.45
C MET A 679 2.24 2.47 -39.91
N PHE A 680 3.33 1.75 -40.13
CA PHE A 680 3.88 1.44 -41.46
C PHE A 680 4.13 -0.06 -41.58
N GLY A 681 3.58 -0.68 -42.61
CA GLY A 681 3.60 -2.12 -42.80
C GLY A 681 4.17 -2.52 -44.15
N ILE A 682 4.92 -3.62 -44.17
CA ILE A 682 5.46 -4.25 -45.38
C ILE A 682 5.43 -5.77 -45.23
N GLY A 683 5.18 -6.50 -46.32
CA GLY A 683 5.30 -7.94 -46.30
C GLY A 683 5.31 -8.59 -47.68
N ALA A 684 5.72 -9.85 -47.70
CA ALA A 684 5.72 -10.68 -48.89
C ALA A 684 5.21 -12.09 -48.55
N LYS A 685 4.25 -12.59 -49.35
CA LYS A 685 3.73 -13.95 -49.25
C LYS A 685 3.89 -14.67 -50.59
N LYS A 686 4.63 -15.78 -50.58
CA LYS A 686 4.85 -16.66 -51.73
C LYS A 686 3.79 -17.75 -51.75
N MET A 687 3.11 -17.91 -52.89
CA MET A 687 2.15 -18.99 -53.11
C MET A 687 2.78 -20.07 -54.00
N PHE A 688 2.75 -21.30 -53.49
CA PHE A 688 3.10 -22.55 -54.16
C PHE A 688 1.81 -23.37 -54.37
N THR A 689 1.87 -24.47 -55.13
CA THR A 689 0.69 -25.23 -55.57
C THR A 689 -0.21 -25.78 -54.44
N LYS A 690 0.35 -26.06 -53.26
CA LYS A 690 -0.39 -26.55 -52.07
C LYS A 690 -0.02 -25.84 -50.77
N TRP A 691 0.93 -24.92 -50.84
CA TRP A 691 1.52 -24.26 -49.67
C TRP A 691 1.66 -22.78 -49.95
N ASN A 692 1.59 -21.96 -48.92
CA ASN A 692 2.03 -20.58 -48.98
C ASN A 692 2.93 -20.28 -47.78
N ALA A 693 3.91 -19.41 -47.96
CA ALA A 693 4.80 -18.99 -46.88
C ALA A 693 5.08 -17.49 -47.03
N GLY A 694 5.19 -16.78 -45.92
CA GLY A 694 5.46 -15.35 -45.98
C GLY A 694 6.07 -14.77 -44.72
N ILE A 695 6.57 -13.54 -44.88
CA ILE A 695 7.12 -12.71 -43.81
C ILE A 695 6.53 -11.31 -43.92
N ALA A 696 6.22 -10.71 -42.78
CA ALA A 696 5.62 -9.38 -42.67
C ALA A 696 6.20 -8.65 -41.46
N TYR A 697 6.32 -7.33 -41.60
CA TYR A 697 6.81 -6.43 -40.58
C TYR A 697 5.90 -5.21 -40.49
N SER A 698 5.53 -4.85 -39.27
CA SER A 698 4.87 -3.57 -38.94
C SER A 698 5.70 -2.81 -37.92
N LEU A 699 5.79 -1.50 -38.11
CA LEU A 699 6.30 -0.52 -37.17
C LEU A 699 5.16 0.43 -36.80
N SER A 700 4.87 0.56 -35.51
CA SER A 700 3.98 1.58 -34.97
C SER A 700 4.79 2.58 -34.14
N LEU A 701 4.69 3.87 -34.49
CA LEU A 701 5.36 4.98 -33.80
C LEU A 701 4.34 5.76 -32.96
N LYS A 702 4.46 5.70 -31.64
CA LYS A 702 3.55 6.33 -30.66
C LYS A 702 4.09 7.67 -30.15
N ASP A 703 3.34 8.76 -30.34
CA ASP A 703 3.75 10.11 -29.92
C ASP A 703 3.58 10.35 -28.40
N GLY A 704 4.51 9.85 -27.60
CA GLY A 704 4.49 9.96 -26.13
C GLY A 704 4.67 11.38 -25.57
N ARG A 705 4.99 12.38 -26.39
CA ARG A 705 5.36 13.74 -25.93
C ARG A 705 4.23 14.54 -25.28
N LYS A 706 2.98 14.07 -25.37
CA LYS A 706 1.81 14.66 -24.72
C LYS A 706 1.28 13.86 -23.54
N SER A 707 1.82 12.66 -23.32
CA SER A 707 1.47 11.81 -22.20
C SER A 707 2.10 12.34 -20.92
N ILE A 708 1.42 12.15 -19.78
CA ILE A 708 2.02 12.23 -18.44
C ILE A 708 3.32 11.41 -18.29
N TYR A 709 3.48 10.33 -19.07
CA TYR A 709 4.72 9.58 -19.20
C TYR A 709 5.55 10.21 -20.32
N GLN A 710 6.24 11.29 -20.03
CA GLN A 710 6.97 12.06 -21.03
C GLN A 710 8.18 11.27 -21.53
N THR A 711 8.13 10.84 -22.79
CA THR A 711 9.27 10.27 -23.52
C THR A 711 9.87 11.33 -24.43
N GLY A 712 11.21 11.46 -24.46
CA GLY A 712 11.93 12.41 -25.33
C GLY A 712 11.84 12.13 -26.85
N GLY A 713 10.95 11.25 -27.28
CA GLY A 713 10.76 10.80 -28.65
C GLY A 713 9.50 9.94 -28.81
N PHE A 714 9.39 9.24 -29.94
CA PHE A 714 8.30 8.30 -30.20
C PHE A 714 8.58 6.94 -29.53
N GLY A 715 7.60 6.42 -28.81
CA GLY A 715 7.55 5.01 -28.43
C GLY A 715 7.40 4.12 -29.66
N GLN A 716 7.92 2.91 -29.63
CA GLN A 716 7.97 2.02 -30.80
C GLN A 716 7.39 0.65 -30.47
N LEU A 717 6.58 0.12 -31.39
CA LEU A 717 6.09 -1.25 -31.38
C LEU A 717 6.42 -1.89 -32.72
N HIS A 718 7.14 -3.01 -32.68
CA HIS A 718 7.54 -3.78 -33.85
C HIS A 718 6.79 -5.11 -33.83
N LEU A 719 6.11 -5.45 -34.93
CA LEU A 719 5.49 -6.76 -35.11
C LEU A 719 6.19 -7.47 -36.26
N LEU A 720 6.87 -8.58 -35.96
CA LEU A 720 7.46 -9.46 -36.97
C LEU A 720 6.60 -10.73 -37.07
N SER A 721 5.93 -10.94 -38.20
CA SER A 721 5.09 -12.10 -38.45
C SER A 721 5.71 -13.00 -39.52
N ALA A 722 5.72 -14.30 -39.27
CA ALA A 722 5.97 -15.34 -40.28
C ALA A 722 4.75 -16.25 -40.35
N SER A 723 4.33 -16.68 -41.54
CA SER A 723 3.25 -17.66 -41.67
C SER A 723 3.56 -18.76 -42.68
N LEU A 724 2.95 -19.92 -42.41
CA LEU A 724 2.91 -21.08 -43.28
C LEU A 724 1.46 -21.50 -43.43
N GLY A 725 0.95 -21.46 -44.66
CA GLY A 725 -0.37 -21.95 -45.02
C GLY A 725 -0.34 -23.17 -45.93
N ARG A 726 -1.39 -23.98 -45.89
CA ARG A 726 -1.58 -25.18 -46.68
C ARG A 726 -3.00 -25.24 -47.23
N GLN A 727 -3.12 -25.62 -48.50
CA GLN A 727 -4.40 -25.95 -49.13
C GLN A 727 -4.58 -27.47 -49.16
N PHE A 728 -5.81 -27.92 -48.90
CA PHE A 728 -6.22 -29.33 -48.88
C PHE A 728 -7.25 -29.59 -49.99
#